data_AF-A0A9N9F0S0-F1
#
_entry.id   AF-A0A9N9F0S0-F1
#
_cell.length_a   1.000
_cell.length_b   1.000
_cell.length_c   1.000
_cell.angle_alpha   90.00
_cell.angle_beta   90.00
_cell.angle_gamma   90.00
#
_symmetry.space_group_name_H-M   'P 1'
#
loop_
_entity.id
_entity.type
_entity.pdbx_description
1 polymer ?
#
loop_
_entity_poly.entity_id
_entity_poly.type
_entity_poly.pdbx_seq_one_letter_code
_entity_poly.pdbx_strand_id
1 'polypeptide(L)'
;MSSRTKSKPALERRFTSPTVVPLSPINVVGTEEIPLQEPAPPAIVNAEITRLHKELVAAIKSNKKHSSKVARLESEAKTFRASITKLTSEKQEIQSKKDEKSNGLLQENTSLKSKFTAAQKELVRLRRKNEELANGAGGIKGGKSETQTTDVESLRNELKQVQNANKNFKMEVKKLSTDFEQAKQQSDEYKRQMMRTEKECNALKESNKKLTMEKNRIEREHKESRQQVDQLTSRNQQLVQKSLNLGAEKSRLKSDLNSQQDEYVQLRQTNRKLASEKNSLKRQSGTFNFKIDPNLLAKDPVTKGDSSSSRSMSEMGDTTIAVELENAKNEINELRKQISIIQNEGKSLTETNQQLTKDKDQLEITIKECREKIEGLVAYNKQLIDELENLSTTHQQSEINSNSREAELLSNIQELTTLDAQVQKEISKLRQDFELMKDNNILLTNKNEYLERTITESREQIEQLASRNQQLREESNNVTTQYGERVSYSNGREKQLNLRISDLEQLNKQLQDQINLTNQTRDSIQQNYSQFEREIHDCRNQIDRLSSQNQNLVEECNSLTNKYTTSLGSDSSRNATNSIVQMSGDLSIKVSELQQQNEELDRKLADVKRERDEAKGTYLVRTAKMQAQIKELKKEASQYRFALASRTDLSAV
;
A
#
# COMPACT_ATOMS: atom_id res chain seq x y z
N MET A 1 -27.18 -5.00 -17.91
CA MET A 1 -27.94 -3.96 -17.17
C MET A 1 -27.69 -2.62 -17.86
N SER A 2 -28.77 -1.88 -18.11
CA SER A 2 -28.86 -0.71 -19.00
C SER A 2 -27.92 0.45 -18.64
N SER A 3 -27.07 0.88 -19.57
CA SER A 3 -26.22 2.07 -19.46
C SER A 3 -26.97 3.30 -19.97
N ARG A 4 -27.50 4.10 -19.03
CA ARG A 4 -28.22 5.35 -19.30
C ARG A 4 -27.22 6.52 -19.21
N THR A 5 -26.69 6.95 -20.35
CA THR A 5 -25.85 8.15 -20.46
C THR A 5 -26.71 9.40 -20.36
N LYS A 6 -26.63 10.13 -19.24
CA LYS A 6 -27.22 11.47 -19.10
C LYS A 6 -26.23 12.51 -19.63
N SER A 7 -26.62 13.21 -20.69
CA SER A 7 -25.95 14.39 -21.22
C SER A 7 -26.06 15.55 -20.22
N LYS A 8 -24.96 16.30 -20.06
CA LYS A 8 -24.91 17.57 -19.32
C LYS A 8 -25.48 18.69 -20.19
N PRO A 9 -26.28 19.63 -19.64
CA PRO A 9 -26.65 20.83 -20.37
C PRO A 9 -25.50 21.84 -20.37
N ALA A 10 -25.22 22.41 -21.54
CA ALA A 10 -24.30 23.53 -21.72
C ALA A 10 -24.95 24.81 -21.15
N LEU A 11 -24.28 25.43 -20.17
CA LEU A 11 -24.64 26.76 -19.67
C LEU A 11 -23.87 27.81 -20.49
N GLU A 12 -24.51 28.34 -21.52
CA GLU A 12 -24.09 29.58 -22.19
C GLU A 12 -24.31 30.76 -21.23
N ARG A 13 -23.24 31.32 -20.68
CA ARG A 13 -23.28 32.63 -20.01
C ARG A 13 -23.09 33.71 -21.07
N ARG A 14 -24.17 34.36 -21.48
CA ARG A 14 -24.14 35.61 -22.24
C ARG A 14 -23.58 36.72 -21.34
N PHE A 15 -22.47 37.33 -21.75
CA PHE A 15 -21.98 38.58 -21.20
C PHE A 15 -22.81 39.72 -21.77
N THR A 16 -23.59 40.40 -20.93
CA THR A 16 -24.19 41.70 -21.26
C THR A 16 -23.27 42.80 -20.77
N SER A 17 -22.93 43.72 -21.66
CA SER A 17 -22.11 44.92 -21.42
C SER A 17 -22.70 45.80 -20.30
N PRO A 18 -21.86 46.51 -19.52
CA PRO A 18 -22.36 47.40 -18.47
C PRO A 18 -22.91 48.69 -19.07
N THR A 19 -24.17 48.98 -18.74
CA THR A 19 -24.88 50.24 -19.01
C THR A 19 -24.17 51.39 -18.29
N VAL A 20 -23.71 52.38 -19.07
CA VAL A 20 -23.17 53.65 -18.56
C VAL A 20 -24.33 54.47 -17.99
N VAL A 21 -24.31 54.73 -16.68
CA VAL A 21 -25.24 55.65 -16.01
C VAL A 21 -24.66 57.07 -16.11
N PRO A 22 -25.39 58.05 -16.65
CA PRO A 22 -24.95 59.43 -16.67
C PRO A 22 -25.05 60.05 -15.26
N LEU A 23 -23.97 60.67 -14.80
CA LEU A 23 -23.91 61.42 -13.55
C LEU A 23 -24.63 62.77 -13.72
N SER A 24 -25.57 63.05 -12.82
CA SER A 24 -26.26 64.34 -12.69
C SER A 24 -25.30 65.45 -12.22
N PRO A 25 -25.55 66.72 -12.60
CA PRO A 25 -24.75 67.85 -12.15
C PRO A 25 -25.02 68.17 -10.67
N ILE A 26 -23.93 68.29 -9.89
CA ILE A 26 -23.95 68.70 -8.49
C ILE A 26 -24.09 70.23 -8.45
N ASN A 27 -25.18 70.70 -7.87
CA ASN A 27 -25.38 72.11 -7.52
C ASN A 27 -24.37 72.54 -6.45
N VAL A 28 -23.60 73.58 -6.77
CA VAL A 28 -22.70 74.27 -5.85
C VAL A 28 -23.53 75.33 -5.11
N VAL A 29 -23.76 75.11 -3.81
CA VAL A 29 -24.34 76.09 -2.89
C VAL A 29 -23.46 76.14 -1.64
N GLY A 30 -23.06 77.34 -1.23
CA GLY A 30 -22.54 77.64 0.11
C GLY A 30 -21.02 77.82 0.18
N THR A 31 -20.56 79.06 -0.04
CA THR A 31 -19.24 79.54 0.38
C THR A 31 -19.29 79.90 1.86
N GLU A 32 -18.80 79.01 2.72
CA GLU A 32 -18.35 79.36 4.07
C GLU A 32 -16.86 79.68 4.01
N GLU A 33 -16.49 80.89 4.45
CA GLU A 33 -15.11 81.35 4.59
C GLU A 33 -14.39 80.51 5.66
N ILE A 34 -13.48 79.63 5.23
CA ILE A 34 -12.57 78.91 6.13
C ILE A 34 -11.35 79.80 6.38
N PRO A 35 -10.92 80.00 7.64
CA PRO A 35 -9.79 80.86 7.98
C PRO A 35 -8.50 80.39 7.31
N LEU A 36 -7.79 81.33 6.70
CA LEU A 36 -6.48 81.15 6.06
C LEU A 36 -5.44 80.62 7.05
N GLN A 37 -5.17 79.32 6.99
CA GLN A 37 -4.02 78.72 7.65
C GLN A 37 -2.76 78.88 6.77
N GLU A 38 -1.69 79.38 7.38
CA GLU A 38 -0.39 79.60 6.73
C GLU A 38 0.12 78.34 6.01
N PRO A 39 0.83 78.48 4.88
CA PRO A 39 1.33 77.34 4.14
C PRO A 39 2.35 76.60 5.02
N ALA A 40 2.06 75.32 5.30
CA ALA A 40 2.95 74.46 6.05
C ALA A 40 4.37 74.54 5.43
N PRO A 41 5.41 74.82 6.24
CA PRO A 41 6.76 75.02 5.73
C PRO A 41 7.21 73.84 4.84
N PRO A 42 8.06 74.07 3.83
CA PRO A 42 8.51 73.04 2.88
C PRO A 42 9.03 71.75 3.53
N ALA A 43 9.52 71.85 4.78
CA ALA A 43 9.92 70.72 5.61
C ALA A 43 8.78 69.72 5.86
N ILE A 44 7.53 70.17 6.04
CA ILE A 44 6.37 69.32 6.30
C ILE A 44 5.93 68.59 5.04
N VAL A 45 5.94 69.27 3.89
CA VAL A 45 5.63 68.64 2.59
C VAL A 45 6.69 67.58 2.24
N ASN A 46 7.97 67.86 2.47
CA ASN A 46 9.04 66.88 2.26
C ASN A 46 8.98 65.71 3.25
N ALA A 47 8.58 65.95 4.51
CA ALA A 47 8.35 64.90 5.49
C ALA A 47 7.19 63.98 5.05
N GLU A 48 6.11 64.55 4.53
CA GLU A 48 4.95 63.78 4.07
C GLU A 48 5.24 62.99 2.79
N ILE A 49 5.99 63.57 1.84
CA ILE A 49 6.47 62.83 0.66
C ILE A 49 7.38 61.67 1.08
N THR A 50 8.26 61.89 2.08
CA THR A 50 9.14 60.84 2.61
C THR A 50 8.34 59.74 3.31
N ARG A 51 7.27 60.11 4.05
CA ARG A 51 6.35 59.19 4.71
C ARG A 51 5.61 58.32 3.69
N LEU A 52 5.00 58.93 2.68
CA LEU A 52 4.29 58.24 1.59
C LEU A 52 5.24 57.33 0.79
N HIS A 53 6.48 57.76 0.55
CA HIS A 53 7.48 56.93 -0.12
C HIS A 53 7.86 55.70 0.72
N LYS A 54 8.04 55.86 2.03
CA LYS A 54 8.28 54.73 2.95
C LYS A 54 7.09 53.77 2.98
N GLU A 55 5.86 54.27 3.03
CA GLU A 55 4.64 53.46 2.98
C GLU A 55 4.52 52.69 1.66
N LEU A 56 4.79 53.34 0.53
CA LEU A 56 4.79 52.69 -0.78
C LEU A 56 5.84 51.58 -0.88
N VAL A 57 7.06 51.83 -0.40
CA VAL A 57 8.12 50.82 -0.37
C VAL A 57 7.77 49.66 0.57
N ALA A 58 7.15 49.93 1.72
CA ALA A 58 6.65 48.90 2.63
C ALA A 58 5.52 48.07 1.99
N ALA A 59 4.59 48.71 1.27
CA ALA A 59 3.53 48.05 0.54
C ALA A 59 4.08 47.15 -0.59
N ILE A 60 5.09 47.63 -1.35
CA ILE A 60 5.76 46.83 -2.38
C ILE A 60 6.47 45.62 -1.77
N LYS A 61 7.20 45.79 -0.65
CA LYS A 61 7.84 44.68 0.07
C LYS A 61 6.81 43.66 0.59
N SER A 62 5.71 44.14 1.15
CA SER A 62 4.61 43.30 1.61
C SER A 62 4.00 42.51 0.45
N ASN A 63 3.73 43.16 -0.68
CA ASN A 63 3.18 42.52 -1.87
C ASN A 63 4.15 41.47 -2.45
N LYS A 64 5.47 41.73 -2.44
CA LYS A 64 6.49 40.75 -2.82
C LYS A 64 6.50 39.53 -1.87
N LYS A 65 6.33 39.75 -0.57
CA LYS A 65 6.17 38.67 0.43
C LYS A 65 4.90 37.85 0.16
N HIS A 66 3.78 38.50 -0.12
CA HIS A 66 2.53 37.81 -0.50
C HIS A 66 2.67 37.02 -1.80
N SER A 67 3.31 37.57 -2.83
CA SER A 67 3.60 36.87 -4.08
C SER A 67 4.44 35.61 -3.86
N SER A 68 5.49 35.68 -3.03
CA SER A 68 6.28 34.49 -2.68
C SER A 68 5.49 33.44 -1.90
N LYS A 69 4.55 33.86 -1.03
CA LYS A 69 3.64 32.96 -0.31
C LYS A 69 2.66 32.28 -1.26
N VAL A 70 2.11 33.01 -2.23
CA VAL A 70 1.22 32.45 -3.27
C VAL A 70 1.96 31.42 -4.12
N ALA A 71 3.17 31.72 -4.60
CA ALA A 71 3.96 30.77 -5.38
C ALA A 71 4.28 29.48 -4.59
N ARG A 72 4.58 29.61 -3.29
CA ARG A 72 4.78 28.45 -2.42
C ARG A 72 3.50 27.62 -2.27
N LEU A 73 2.35 28.26 -2.01
CA LEU A 73 1.06 27.57 -1.91
C LEU A 73 0.65 26.89 -3.23
N GLU A 74 0.96 27.48 -4.39
CA GLU A 74 0.75 26.84 -5.69
C GLU A 74 1.63 25.61 -5.87
N SER A 75 2.90 25.66 -5.44
CA SER A 75 3.80 24.50 -5.46
C SER A 75 3.30 23.38 -4.55
N GLU A 76 2.87 23.71 -3.32
CA GLU A 76 2.30 22.76 -2.35
C GLU A 76 1.02 22.13 -2.91
N ALA A 77 0.12 22.93 -3.51
CA ALA A 77 -1.08 22.44 -4.17
C ALA A 77 -0.78 21.50 -5.35
N LYS A 78 0.31 21.75 -6.11
CA LYS A 78 0.75 20.87 -7.21
C LYS A 78 1.22 19.52 -6.68
N THR A 79 2.01 19.50 -5.60
CA THR A 79 2.38 18.25 -4.89
C THR A 79 1.16 17.51 -4.35
N PHE A 80 0.20 18.20 -3.74
CA PHE A 80 -1.04 17.56 -3.26
C PHE A 80 -1.84 16.92 -4.40
N ARG A 81 -1.97 17.60 -5.55
CA ARG A 81 -2.63 17.01 -6.72
C ARG A 81 -1.91 15.75 -7.20
N ALA A 82 -0.57 15.76 -7.25
CA ALA A 82 0.21 14.58 -7.63
C ALA A 82 0.01 13.41 -6.64
N SER A 83 -0.01 13.67 -5.33
CA SER A 83 -0.31 12.67 -4.31
C SER A 83 -1.72 12.10 -4.46
N ILE A 84 -2.73 12.94 -4.75
CA ILE A 84 -4.10 12.49 -5.00
C ILE A 84 -4.16 11.57 -6.24
N THR A 85 -3.46 11.92 -7.32
CA THR A 85 -3.39 11.08 -8.52
C THR A 85 -2.76 9.73 -8.21
N LYS A 86 -1.64 9.71 -7.46
CA LYS A 86 -0.95 8.48 -7.05
C LYS A 86 -1.83 7.57 -6.18
N LEU A 87 -2.50 8.14 -5.17
CA LEU A 87 -3.41 7.40 -4.31
C LEU A 87 -4.63 6.86 -5.08
N THR A 88 -5.08 7.59 -6.12
CA THR A 88 -6.17 7.14 -6.99
C THR A 88 -5.75 5.95 -7.84
N SER A 89 -4.52 5.94 -8.39
CA SER A 89 -3.98 4.78 -9.11
C SER A 89 -3.74 3.58 -8.19
N GLU A 90 -3.17 3.78 -7.00
CA GLU A 90 -2.97 2.70 -6.02
C GLU A 90 -4.31 2.08 -5.59
N LYS A 91 -5.35 2.90 -5.40
CA LYS A 91 -6.71 2.40 -5.12
C LYS A 91 -7.26 1.55 -6.26
N GLN A 92 -7.06 1.95 -7.52
CA GLN A 92 -7.50 1.16 -8.68
C GLN A 92 -6.76 -0.17 -8.76
N GLU A 93 -5.44 -0.17 -8.53
CA GLU A 93 -4.63 -1.38 -8.53
C GLU A 93 -5.04 -2.36 -7.43
N ILE A 94 -5.27 -1.86 -6.21
CA ILE A 94 -5.76 -2.68 -5.09
C ILE A 94 -7.13 -3.28 -5.41
N GLN A 95 -8.01 -2.52 -6.08
CA GLN A 95 -9.32 -3.02 -6.49
C GLN A 95 -9.19 -4.11 -7.56
N SER A 96 -8.32 -3.94 -8.55
CA SER A 96 -8.03 -4.98 -9.57
C SER A 96 -7.47 -6.26 -8.93
N LYS A 97 -6.50 -6.15 -8.02
CA LYS A 97 -5.93 -7.30 -7.28
C LYS A 97 -6.99 -8.02 -6.43
N LYS A 98 -7.90 -7.27 -5.82
CA LYS A 98 -9.03 -7.83 -5.06
C LYS A 98 -9.97 -8.61 -5.97
N ASP A 99 -10.30 -8.07 -7.15
CA ASP A 99 -11.19 -8.71 -8.10
C ASP A 99 -10.56 -9.97 -8.72
N GLU A 100 -9.26 -9.94 -9.04
CA GLU A 100 -8.49 -11.13 -9.46
C GLU A 100 -8.48 -12.23 -8.39
N LYS A 101 -8.18 -11.88 -7.13
CA LYS A 101 -8.19 -12.85 -6.03
C LYS A 101 -9.59 -13.43 -5.79
N SER A 102 -10.63 -12.59 -5.87
CA SER A 102 -12.02 -13.03 -5.77
C SER A 102 -12.39 -14.02 -6.88
N ASN A 103 -11.97 -13.75 -8.12
CA ASN A 103 -12.21 -14.65 -9.25
C ASN A 103 -11.44 -15.96 -9.13
N GLY A 104 -10.18 -15.92 -8.66
CA GLY A 104 -9.38 -17.11 -8.39
C GLY A 104 -10.03 -18.02 -7.34
N LEU A 105 -10.48 -17.44 -6.22
CA LEU A 105 -11.21 -18.18 -5.18
C LEU A 105 -12.55 -18.75 -5.70
N LEU A 106 -13.24 -18.02 -6.58
CA LEU A 106 -14.46 -18.51 -7.21
C LEU A 106 -14.18 -19.74 -8.09
N GLN A 107 -13.13 -19.70 -8.92
CA GLN A 107 -12.70 -20.83 -9.74
C GLN A 107 -12.30 -22.04 -8.88
N GLU A 108 -11.52 -21.82 -7.83
CA GLU A 108 -11.10 -22.88 -6.91
C GLU A 108 -12.30 -23.55 -6.24
N ASN A 109 -13.26 -22.76 -5.75
CA ASN A 109 -14.50 -23.28 -5.16
C ASN A 109 -15.33 -24.07 -6.17
N THR A 110 -15.36 -23.62 -7.44
CA THR A 110 -16.05 -24.35 -8.53
C THR A 110 -15.36 -25.69 -8.82
N SER A 111 -14.03 -25.73 -8.81
CA SER A 111 -13.21 -26.94 -8.96
C SER A 111 -13.36 -27.90 -7.77
N LEU A 112 -13.40 -27.39 -6.55
CA LEU A 112 -13.65 -28.20 -5.36
C LEU A 112 -15.06 -28.80 -5.37
N LYS A 113 -16.08 -28.03 -5.78
CA LYS A 113 -17.45 -28.56 -5.97
C LYS A 113 -17.49 -29.67 -7.02
N SER A 114 -16.79 -29.55 -8.14
CA SER A 114 -16.78 -30.59 -9.17
C SER A 114 -16.08 -31.86 -8.69
N LYS A 115 -14.93 -31.73 -8.01
CA LYS A 115 -14.22 -32.85 -7.36
C LYS A 115 -15.07 -33.52 -6.29
N PHE A 116 -15.74 -32.75 -5.44
CA PHE A 116 -16.65 -33.29 -4.43
C PHE A 116 -17.80 -34.08 -5.07
N THR A 117 -18.40 -33.54 -6.13
CA THR A 117 -19.47 -34.21 -6.88
C THR A 117 -18.99 -35.51 -7.52
N ALA A 118 -17.76 -35.52 -8.07
CA ALA A 118 -17.14 -36.72 -8.63
C ALA A 118 -16.89 -37.80 -7.55
N ALA A 119 -16.34 -37.40 -6.40
CA ALA A 119 -16.14 -38.30 -5.27
C ALA A 119 -17.47 -38.87 -4.75
N GLN A 120 -18.52 -38.07 -4.70
CA GLN A 120 -19.86 -38.50 -4.28
C GLN A 120 -20.45 -39.53 -5.25
N LYS A 121 -20.28 -39.32 -6.57
CA LYS A 121 -20.67 -40.29 -7.60
C LYS A 121 -19.91 -41.61 -7.46
N GLU A 122 -18.61 -41.57 -7.21
CA GLU A 122 -17.80 -42.77 -7.06
C GLU A 122 -18.15 -43.55 -5.79
N LEU A 123 -18.47 -42.85 -4.69
CA LEU A 123 -18.94 -43.46 -3.46
C LEU A 123 -20.29 -44.19 -3.67
N VAL A 124 -21.21 -43.60 -4.45
CA VAL A 124 -22.46 -44.26 -4.86
C VAL A 124 -22.17 -45.49 -5.72
N ARG A 125 -21.23 -45.40 -6.66
CA ARG A 125 -20.83 -46.53 -7.52
C ARG A 125 -20.25 -47.69 -6.69
N LEU A 126 -19.36 -47.39 -5.74
CA LEU A 126 -18.77 -48.38 -4.84
C LEU A 126 -19.83 -49.03 -3.93
N ARG A 127 -20.79 -48.27 -3.41
CA ARG A 127 -21.92 -48.84 -2.64
C ARG A 127 -22.73 -49.82 -3.47
N ARG A 128 -23.03 -49.47 -4.73
CA ARG A 128 -23.75 -50.35 -5.66
C ARG A 128 -22.99 -51.65 -5.94
N LYS A 129 -21.67 -51.54 -6.16
CA LYS A 129 -20.79 -52.70 -6.38
C LYS A 129 -20.71 -53.59 -5.13
N ASN A 130 -20.71 -53.00 -3.93
CA ASN A 130 -20.80 -53.76 -2.68
C ASN A 130 -22.15 -54.45 -2.51
N GLU A 131 -23.27 -53.81 -2.86
CA GLU A 131 -24.59 -54.45 -2.88
C GLU A 131 -24.66 -55.60 -3.90
N GLU A 132 -24.08 -55.44 -5.09
CA GLU A 132 -23.97 -56.51 -6.09
C GLU A 132 -23.14 -57.70 -5.59
N LEU A 133 -22.02 -57.45 -4.92
CA LEU A 133 -21.20 -58.50 -4.29
C LEU A 133 -21.93 -59.16 -3.12
N ALA A 134 -22.64 -58.40 -2.29
CA ALA A 134 -23.45 -58.94 -1.19
C ALA A 134 -24.62 -59.80 -1.71
N ASN A 135 -25.24 -59.42 -2.82
CA ASN A 135 -26.29 -60.19 -3.47
C ASN A 135 -25.74 -61.41 -4.24
N GLY A 136 -24.50 -61.34 -4.75
CA GLY A 136 -23.78 -62.46 -5.36
C GLY A 136 -23.24 -63.50 -4.37
N ALA A 137 -23.01 -63.11 -3.11
CA ALA A 137 -22.52 -63.99 -2.06
C ALA A 137 -23.58 -64.96 -1.49
N GLY A 138 -24.84 -64.89 -1.94
CA GLY A 138 -25.91 -65.81 -1.54
C GLY A 138 -25.76 -67.26 -2.03
N GLY A 139 -24.76 -67.56 -2.86
CA GLY A 139 -24.63 -68.86 -3.56
C GLY A 139 -23.60 -69.85 -3.03
N ILE A 140 -22.77 -69.53 -2.03
CA ILE A 140 -21.68 -70.43 -1.59
C ILE A 140 -21.89 -70.82 -0.12
N LYS A 141 -22.87 -71.71 0.09
CA LYS A 141 -22.94 -72.54 1.29
C LYS A 141 -22.15 -73.83 1.04
N GLY A 142 -21.06 -74.00 1.78
CA GLY A 142 -20.45 -75.31 2.03
C GLY A 142 -19.03 -75.46 1.47
N GLY A 143 -18.03 -75.22 2.33
CA GLY A 143 -16.63 -75.54 2.05
C GLY A 143 -15.77 -75.22 3.26
N LYS A 144 -15.30 -76.26 3.96
CA LYS A 144 -14.66 -76.24 5.28
C LYS A 144 -13.23 -75.66 5.27
N SER A 145 -12.97 -74.88 6.32
CA SER A 145 -11.79 -74.85 7.23
C SER A 145 -10.37 -74.98 6.67
N GLU A 146 -9.65 -73.85 6.62
CA GLU A 146 -8.29 -73.60 7.18
C GLU A 146 -7.61 -72.38 6.52
N THR A 147 -8.10 -71.93 5.37
CA THR A 147 -7.70 -70.65 4.73
C THR A 147 -8.60 -69.47 5.07
N GLN A 148 -9.72 -69.70 5.77
CA GLN A 148 -10.67 -68.65 6.16
C GLN A 148 -10.19 -67.78 7.34
N THR A 149 -9.24 -68.25 8.13
CA THR A 149 -8.68 -67.46 9.25
C THR A 149 -7.82 -66.31 8.74
N THR A 150 -7.00 -66.51 7.70
CA THR A 150 -6.18 -65.44 7.11
C THR A 150 -7.02 -64.37 6.44
N ASP A 151 -8.11 -64.76 5.77
CA ASP A 151 -9.01 -63.81 5.11
C ASP A 151 -9.81 -63.00 6.15
N VAL A 152 -10.25 -63.64 7.24
CA VAL A 152 -10.90 -62.93 8.36
C VAL A 152 -9.92 -62.01 9.09
N GLU A 153 -8.67 -62.43 9.30
CA GLU A 153 -7.63 -61.60 9.92
C GLU A 153 -7.28 -60.39 9.02
N SER A 154 -7.19 -60.61 7.71
CA SER A 154 -6.96 -59.56 6.71
C SER A 154 -8.11 -58.54 6.69
N LEU A 155 -9.35 -59.01 6.63
CA LEU A 155 -10.55 -58.16 6.70
C LEU A 155 -10.64 -57.40 8.04
N ARG A 156 -10.19 -58.01 9.14
CA ARG A 156 -10.14 -57.35 10.46
C ARG A 156 -9.09 -56.25 10.50
N ASN A 157 -7.95 -56.44 9.84
CA ASN A 157 -6.90 -55.43 9.70
C ASN A 157 -7.32 -54.29 8.76
N GLU A 158 -7.97 -54.59 7.64
CA GLU A 158 -8.58 -53.58 6.77
C GLU A 158 -9.66 -52.79 7.50
N LEU A 159 -10.52 -53.46 8.28
CA LEU A 159 -11.54 -52.77 9.09
C LEU A 159 -10.90 -51.83 10.11
N LYS A 160 -9.81 -52.24 10.77
CA LYS A 160 -9.03 -51.36 11.67
C LYS A 160 -8.40 -50.18 10.92
N GLN A 161 -7.83 -50.40 9.74
CA GLN A 161 -7.30 -49.31 8.91
C GLN A 161 -8.40 -48.32 8.51
N VAL A 162 -9.55 -48.81 8.07
CA VAL A 162 -10.70 -47.97 7.71
C VAL A 162 -11.23 -47.20 8.92
N GLN A 163 -11.31 -47.82 10.10
CA GLN A 163 -11.70 -47.14 11.33
C GLN A 163 -10.71 -46.02 11.71
N ASN A 164 -9.41 -46.27 11.56
CA ASN A 164 -8.38 -45.25 11.79
C ASN A 164 -8.44 -44.12 10.75
N ALA A 165 -8.60 -44.45 9.47
CA ALA A 165 -8.79 -43.47 8.41
C ALA A 165 -10.04 -42.61 8.66
N ASN A 166 -11.15 -43.22 9.11
CA ASN A 166 -12.37 -42.51 9.44
C ASN A 166 -12.21 -41.60 10.67
N LYS A 167 -11.45 -42.02 11.71
CA LYS A 167 -11.07 -41.15 12.82
C LYS A 167 -10.25 -39.95 12.34
N ASN A 168 -9.26 -40.17 11.48
CA ASN A 168 -8.43 -39.11 10.92
C ASN A 168 -9.26 -38.13 10.09
N PHE A 169 -10.12 -38.63 9.20
CA PHE A 169 -11.07 -37.81 8.45
C PHE A 169 -11.97 -36.97 9.36
N LYS A 170 -12.47 -37.55 10.45
CA LYS A 170 -13.31 -36.82 11.41
C LYS A 170 -12.55 -35.71 12.14
N MET A 171 -11.25 -35.89 12.39
CA MET A 171 -10.39 -34.84 12.93
C MET A 171 -10.08 -33.75 11.89
N GLU A 172 -9.79 -34.13 10.66
CA GLU A 172 -9.56 -33.21 9.53
C GLU A 172 -10.79 -32.32 9.29
N VAL A 173 -11.99 -32.91 9.29
CA VAL A 173 -13.26 -32.17 9.16
C VAL A 173 -13.47 -31.19 10.31
N LYS A 174 -13.13 -31.58 11.55
CA LYS A 174 -13.20 -30.66 12.70
C LYS A 174 -12.22 -29.50 12.54
N LYS A 175 -10.99 -29.77 12.10
CA LYS A 175 -9.98 -28.75 11.86
C LYS A 175 -10.39 -27.77 10.76
N LEU A 176 -10.87 -28.29 9.63
CA LEU A 176 -11.39 -27.46 8.53
C LEU A 176 -12.61 -26.64 8.97
N SER A 177 -13.48 -27.18 9.83
CA SER A 177 -14.60 -26.45 10.41
C SER A 177 -14.15 -25.29 11.30
N THR A 178 -13.09 -25.48 12.11
CA THR A 178 -12.51 -24.40 12.92
C THR A 178 -11.80 -23.35 12.06
N ASP A 179 -11.04 -23.77 11.05
CA ASP A 179 -10.34 -22.86 10.13
C ASP A 179 -11.34 -22.02 9.32
N PHE A 180 -12.46 -22.63 8.90
CA PHE A 180 -13.55 -21.92 8.23
C PHE A 180 -14.20 -20.85 9.11
N GLU A 181 -14.47 -21.15 10.39
CA GLU A 181 -15.06 -20.16 11.29
C GLU A 181 -14.08 -19.02 11.62
N GLN A 182 -12.78 -19.31 11.74
CA GLN A 182 -11.74 -18.29 11.87
C GLN A 182 -11.66 -17.39 10.63
N ALA A 183 -11.67 -17.97 9.43
CA ALA A 183 -11.66 -17.21 8.19
C ALA A 183 -12.91 -16.31 8.06
N LYS A 184 -14.06 -16.80 8.50
CA LYS A 184 -15.31 -16.04 8.54
C LYS A 184 -15.24 -14.87 9.53
N GLN A 185 -14.69 -15.09 10.73
CA GLN A 185 -14.45 -14.01 11.70
C GLN A 185 -13.52 -12.92 11.16
N GLN A 186 -12.41 -13.32 10.50
CA GLN A 186 -11.51 -12.38 9.85
C GLN A 186 -12.20 -11.60 8.73
N SER A 187 -13.01 -12.26 7.90
CA SER A 187 -13.81 -11.61 6.86
C SER A 187 -14.76 -10.56 7.44
N ASP A 188 -15.43 -10.86 8.55
CA ASP A 188 -16.32 -9.91 9.23
C ASP A 188 -15.56 -8.74 9.84
N GLU A 189 -14.36 -8.96 10.37
CA GLU A 189 -13.50 -7.90 10.87
C GLU A 189 -13.01 -6.96 9.76
N TYR A 190 -12.56 -7.50 8.62
CA TYR A 190 -12.22 -6.69 7.45
C TYR A 190 -13.42 -5.88 6.94
N LYS A 191 -14.62 -6.48 6.96
CA LYS A 191 -15.85 -5.76 6.59
C LYS A 191 -16.15 -4.60 7.54
N ARG A 192 -15.92 -4.77 8.85
CA ARG A 192 -16.06 -3.69 9.84
C ARG A 192 -15.02 -2.59 9.64
N GLN A 193 -13.75 -2.94 9.39
CA GLN A 193 -12.69 -1.98 9.11
C GLN A 193 -13.00 -1.16 7.84
N MET A 194 -13.45 -1.82 6.77
CA MET A 194 -13.88 -1.16 5.53
C MET A 194 -15.03 -0.18 5.77
N MET A 195 -16.02 -0.51 6.60
CA MET A 195 -17.09 0.44 6.94
C MET A 195 -16.61 1.63 7.79
N ARG A 196 -15.61 1.43 8.66
CA ARG A 196 -15.01 2.53 9.43
C ARG A 196 -14.24 3.49 8.52
N THR A 197 -13.41 2.97 7.63
CA THR A 197 -12.64 3.79 6.68
C THR A 197 -13.54 4.49 5.67
N GLU A 198 -14.64 3.86 5.23
CA GLU A 198 -15.64 4.53 4.39
C GLU A 198 -16.31 5.70 5.11
N LYS A 199 -16.67 5.56 6.40
CA LYS A 199 -17.20 6.65 7.22
C LYS A 199 -16.20 7.79 7.38
N GLU A 200 -14.93 7.48 7.65
CA GLU A 200 -13.86 8.49 7.74
C GLU A 200 -13.64 9.21 6.41
N CYS A 201 -13.64 8.48 5.29
CA CYS A 201 -13.53 9.07 3.95
C CYS A 201 -14.70 10.02 3.65
N ASN A 202 -15.91 9.68 4.06
CA ASN A 202 -17.08 10.55 3.92
C ASN A 202 -17.01 11.79 4.83
N ALA A 203 -16.53 11.64 6.07
CA ALA A 203 -16.29 12.77 6.98
C ALA A 203 -15.23 13.73 6.43
N LEU A 204 -14.13 13.19 5.87
CA LEU A 204 -13.09 13.99 5.23
C LEU A 204 -13.58 14.72 3.98
N LYS A 205 -14.40 14.05 3.14
CA LYS A 205 -15.05 14.72 1.99
C LYS A 205 -15.92 15.89 2.43
N GLU A 206 -16.69 15.73 3.50
CA GLU A 206 -17.56 16.78 4.01
C GLU A 206 -16.75 17.94 4.63
N SER A 207 -15.67 17.63 5.37
CA SER A 207 -14.71 18.62 5.84
C SER A 207 -14.08 19.42 4.68
N ASN A 208 -13.69 18.74 3.61
CA ASN A 208 -13.11 19.38 2.43
C ASN A 208 -14.11 20.28 1.69
N LYS A 209 -15.40 19.92 1.63
CA LYS A 209 -16.46 20.82 1.14
C LYS A 209 -16.57 22.07 2.00
N LYS A 210 -16.55 21.96 3.33
CA LYS A 210 -16.59 23.11 4.25
C LYS A 210 -15.40 24.04 4.04
N LEU A 211 -14.18 23.49 3.95
CA LEU A 211 -12.98 24.27 3.66
C LEU A 211 -13.05 24.96 2.30
N THR A 212 -13.61 24.31 1.28
CA THR A 212 -13.81 24.93 -0.04
C THR A 212 -14.79 26.10 0.03
N MET A 213 -15.87 25.97 0.80
CA MET A 213 -16.83 27.05 1.01
C MET A 213 -16.20 28.24 1.76
N GLU A 214 -15.39 27.95 2.78
CA GLU A 214 -14.68 28.97 3.56
C GLU A 214 -13.62 29.70 2.72
N LYS A 215 -12.86 28.96 1.90
CA LYS A 215 -11.96 29.55 0.92
C LYS A 215 -12.68 30.54 0.00
N ASN A 216 -13.83 30.15 -0.56
CA ASN A 216 -14.62 31.01 -1.45
C ASN A 216 -15.23 32.22 -0.71
N ARG A 217 -15.45 32.13 0.61
CA ARG A 217 -15.86 33.27 1.45
C ARG A 217 -14.71 34.27 1.58
N ILE A 218 -13.53 33.79 1.98
CA ILE A 218 -12.33 34.62 2.13
C ILE A 218 -11.92 35.28 0.81
N GLU A 219 -12.01 34.57 -0.32
CA GLU A 219 -11.73 35.15 -1.64
C GLU A 219 -12.68 36.32 -1.99
N ARG A 220 -13.95 36.26 -1.56
CA ARG A 220 -14.90 37.38 -1.73
C ARG A 220 -14.56 38.55 -0.83
N GLU A 221 -14.31 38.31 0.45
CA GLU A 221 -13.92 39.35 1.42
C GLU A 221 -12.63 40.07 0.99
N HIS A 222 -11.65 39.34 0.46
CA HIS A 222 -10.43 39.91 -0.07
C HIS A 222 -10.67 40.72 -1.36
N LYS A 223 -11.61 40.30 -2.22
CA LYS A 223 -12.00 41.08 -3.41
C LYS A 223 -12.69 42.39 -3.01
N GLU A 224 -13.58 42.36 -2.02
CA GLU A 224 -14.25 43.54 -1.47
C GLU A 224 -13.23 44.49 -0.81
N SER A 225 -12.30 43.96 -0.01
CA SER A 225 -11.22 44.75 0.59
C SER A 225 -10.33 45.43 -0.45
N ARG A 226 -10.01 44.74 -1.56
CA ARG A 226 -9.28 45.36 -2.68
C ARG A 226 -10.06 46.49 -3.33
N GLN A 227 -11.36 46.32 -3.53
CA GLN A 227 -12.21 47.39 -4.07
C GLN A 227 -12.26 48.60 -3.13
N GLN A 228 -12.30 48.39 -1.81
CA GLN A 228 -12.20 49.48 -0.83
C GLN A 228 -10.86 50.20 -0.90
N VAL A 229 -9.76 49.46 -1.03
CA VAL A 229 -8.41 50.05 -1.22
C VAL A 229 -8.34 50.86 -2.51
N ASP A 230 -8.90 50.38 -3.62
CA ASP A 230 -8.93 51.10 -4.89
C ASP A 230 -9.76 52.39 -4.78
N GLN A 231 -10.91 52.34 -4.09
CA GLN A 231 -11.74 53.52 -3.82
C GLN A 231 -11.02 54.56 -2.95
N LEU A 232 -10.36 54.12 -1.88
CA LEU A 232 -9.57 55.00 -1.01
C LEU A 232 -8.37 55.60 -1.75
N THR A 233 -7.72 54.82 -2.62
CA THR A 233 -6.62 55.29 -3.46
C THR A 233 -7.09 56.38 -4.43
N SER A 234 -8.24 56.16 -5.10
CA SER A 234 -8.86 57.16 -5.98
C SER A 234 -9.26 58.43 -5.23
N ARG A 235 -9.85 58.30 -4.03
CA ARG A 235 -10.18 59.44 -3.16
C ARG A 235 -8.93 60.22 -2.73
N ASN A 236 -7.85 59.53 -2.37
CA ASN A 236 -6.58 60.17 -2.04
C ASN A 236 -5.99 60.92 -3.25
N GLN A 237 -6.04 60.35 -4.45
CA GLN A 237 -5.61 61.04 -5.68
C GLN A 237 -6.42 62.32 -5.92
N GLN A 238 -7.75 62.28 -5.71
CA GLN A 238 -8.61 63.47 -5.80
C GLN A 238 -8.24 64.53 -4.76
N LEU A 239 -7.97 64.13 -3.51
CA LEU A 239 -7.55 65.04 -2.45
C LEU A 239 -6.19 65.68 -2.74
N VAL A 240 -5.22 64.91 -3.25
CA VAL A 240 -3.92 65.43 -3.69
C VAL A 240 -4.11 66.44 -4.81
N GLN A 241 -4.94 66.14 -5.81
CA GLN A 241 -5.23 67.08 -6.90
C GLN A 241 -5.91 68.36 -6.39
N LYS A 242 -6.86 68.24 -5.46
CA LYS A 242 -7.49 69.39 -4.81
C LYS A 242 -6.48 70.23 -4.05
N SER A 243 -5.56 69.61 -3.32
CA SER A 243 -4.46 70.29 -2.62
C SER A 243 -3.54 71.05 -3.58
N LEU A 244 -3.16 70.44 -4.71
CA LEU A 244 -2.37 71.11 -5.75
C LEU A 244 -3.09 72.32 -6.34
N ASN A 245 -4.39 72.20 -6.63
CA ASN A 245 -5.19 73.32 -7.15
C ASN A 245 -5.28 74.47 -6.14
N LEU A 246 -5.53 74.17 -4.86
CA LEU A 246 -5.53 75.17 -3.78
C LEU A 246 -4.16 75.83 -3.60
N GLY A 247 -3.06 75.08 -3.77
CA GLY A 247 -1.71 75.64 -3.74
C GLY A 247 -1.45 76.62 -4.90
N ALA A 248 -1.95 76.30 -6.10
CA ALA A 248 -1.88 77.19 -7.25
C ALA A 248 -2.73 78.46 -7.04
N GLU A 249 -3.94 78.31 -6.52
CA GLU A 249 -4.83 79.42 -6.18
C GLU A 249 -4.22 80.34 -5.12
N LYS A 250 -3.64 79.78 -4.06
CA LYS A 250 -2.90 80.54 -3.04
C LYS A 250 -1.74 81.33 -3.65
N SER A 251 -1.02 80.75 -4.60
CA SER A 251 0.09 81.42 -5.29
C SER A 251 -0.40 82.58 -6.16
N ARG A 252 -1.54 82.40 -6.84
CA ARG A 252 -2.20 83.45 -7.61
C ARG A 252 -2.67 84.60 -6.72
N LEU A 253 -3.40 84.30 -5.64
CA LEU A 253 -3.87 85.31 -4.68
C LEU A 253 -2.72 86.08 -4.04
N LYS A 254 -1.58 85.42 -3.75
CA LYS A 254 -0.37 86.10 -3.26
C LYS A 254 0.20 87.07 -4.29
N SER A 255 0.19 86.70 -5.58
CA SER A 255 0.59 87.60 -6.66
C SER A 255 -0.34 88.79 -6.78
N ASP A 256 -1.65 88.57 -6.71
CA ASP A 256 -2.67 89.62 -6.78
C ASP A 256 -2.52 90.59 -5.58
N LEU A 257 -2.30 90.08 -4.37
CA LEU A 257 -2.05 90.88 -3.17
C LEU A 257 -0.79 91.76 -3.31
N ASN A 258 0.30 91.20 -3.85
CA ASN A 258 1.52 91.98 -4.09
C ASN A 258 1.28 93.09 -5.13
N SER A 259 0.53 92.79 -6.20
CA SER A 259 0.16 93.78 -7.21
C SER A 259 -0.70 94.91 -6.62
N GLN A 260 -1.66 94.59 -5.75
CA GLN A 260 -2.47 95.58 -5.06
C GLN A 260 -1.63 96.41 -4.07
N GLN A 261 -0.65 95.80 -3.41
CA GLN A 261 0.26 96.50 -2.53
C GLN A 261 1.13 97.50 -3.31
N ASP A 262 1.63 97.11 -4.49
CA ASP A 262 2.38 98.00 -5.37
C ASP A 262 1.51 99.16 -5.89
N GLU A 263 0.26 98.88 -6.29
CA GLU A 263 -0.72 99.90 -6.68
C GLU A 263 -0.99 100.88 -5.53
N TYR A 264 -1.18 100.38 -4.31
CA TYR A 264 -1.35 101.22 -3.12
C TYR A 264 -0.13 102.10 -2.84
N VAL A 265 1.09 101.57 -3.00
CA VAL A 265 2.33 102.35 -2.86
C VAL A 265 2.40 103.44 -3.92
N GLN A 266 2.05 103.14 -5.18
CA GLN A 266 1.99 104.13 -6.26
C GLN A 266 0.96 105.23 -5.96
N LEU A 267 -0.25 104.87 -5.54
CA LEU A 267 -1.29 105.82 -5.13
C LEU A 267 -0.84 106.70 -3.96
N ARG A 268 -0.09 106.14 -3.00
CA ARG A 268 0.49 106.93 -1.91
C ARG A 268 1.52 107.93 -2.42
N GLN A 269 2.34 107.56 -3.41
CA GLN A 269 3.31 108.44 -4.03
C GLN A 269 2.64 109.54 -4.87
N THR A 270 1.62 109.22 -5.66
CA THR A 270 0.85 110.21 -6.42
C THR A 270 0.14 111.19 -5.49
N ASN A 271 -0.48 110.71 -4.40
CA ASN A 271 -1.06 111.56 -3.36
C ASN A 271 -0.03 112.49 -2.71
N ARG A 272 1.20 112.01 -2.46
CA ARG A 272 2.29 112.89 -1.97
C ARG A 272 2.67 113.95 -3.00
N LYS A 273 2.77 113.59 -4.28
CA LYS A 273 3.04 114.55 -5.37
C LYS A 273 1.93 115.59 -5.47
N LEU A 274 0.67 115.17 -5.50
CA LEU A 274 -0.50 116.06 -5.51
C LEU A 274 -0.55 116.94 -4.26
N ALA A 275 -0.20 116.44 -3.08
CA ALA A 275 -0.10 117.27 -1.88
C ALA A 275 1.02 118.31 -1.99
N SER A 276 2.17 117.95 -2.55
CA SER A 276 3.27 118.88 -2.82
C SER A 276 2.91 119.92 -3.88
N GLU A 277 2.19 119.52 -4.93
CA GLU A 277 1.69 120.39 -6.00
C GLU A 277 0.61 121.32 -5.47
N LYS A 278 -0.35 120.83 -4.67
CA LYS A 278 -1.33 121.65 -3.94
C LYS A 278 -0.63 122.70 -3.07
N ASN A 279 0.45 122.33 -2.38
CA ASN A 279 1.23 123.28 -1.60
C ASN A 279 2.00 124.28 -2.47
N SER A 280 2.52 123.86 -3.62
CA SER A 280 3.17 124.74 -4.61
C SER A 280 2.17 125.72 -5.22
N LEU A 281 0.99 125.23 -5.64
CA LEU A 281 -0.13 126.02 -6.12
C LEU A 281 -0.67 126.96 -5.04
N LYS A 282 -0.68 126.56 -3.76
CA LYS A 282 -1.00 127.47 -2.64
C LYS A 282 0.05 128.58 -2.49
N ARG A 283 1.33 128.32 -2.78
CA ARG A 283 2.37 129.35 -2.85
C ARG A 283 2.26 130.21 -4.11
N GLN A 284 1.87 129.63 -5.24
CA GLN A 284 1.60 130.34 -6.49
C GLN A 284 0.33 131.20 -6.42
N SER A 285 -0.72 130.73 -5.74
CA SER A 285 -1.91 131.50 -5.42
C SER A 285 -1.62 132.54 -4.34
N GLY A 286 -0.68 132.26 -3.42
CA GLY A 286 -0.11 133.26 -2.51
C GLY A 286 0.73 134.33 -3.21
N THR A 287 1.23 134.06 -4.41
CA THR A 287 1.85 135.05 -5.31
C THR A 287 0.86 135.65 -6.32
N PHE A 288 -0.33 135.07 -6.44
CA PHE A 288 -1.53 135.66 -7.05
C PHE A 288 -2.47 136.30 -6.01
N ASN A 289 -1.98 136.57 -4.80
CA ASN A 289 -2.55 137.64 -3.99
C ASN A 289 -2.13 138.95 -4.65
N PHE A 290 -3.00 139.39 -5.56
CA PHE A 290 -3.20 140.81 -5.79
C PHE A 290 -3.21 141.51 -4.44
N LYS A 291 -2.22 142.39 -4.28
CA LYS A 291 -2.21 143.48 -3.31
C LYS A 291 -3.57 144.18 -3.35
N ILE A 292 -4.41 143.94 -2.34
CA ILE A 292 -5.18 145.03 -1.78
C ILE A 292 -4.48 145.32 -0.45
N ASP A 293 -3.65 146.35 -0.50
CA ASP A 293 -3.09 147.05 0.63
C ASP A 293 -4.22 147.49 1.58
N PRO A 294 -4.08 147.22 2.88
CA PRO A 294 -4.16 148.32 3.81
C PRO A 294 -3.11 148.12 4.92
N ASN A 295 -1.91 148.64 4.70
CA ASN A 295 -1.12 149.36 5.71
C ASN A 295 0.32 149.52 5.24
N LEU A 296 0.48 150.42 4.28
CA LEU A 296 1.60 151.34 4.31
C LEU A 296 1.38 152.36 5.42
N LEU A 297 2.48 152.62 6.14
CA LEU A 297 2.71 153.58 7.22
C LEU A 297 2.38 153.06 8.62
N ALA A 298 3.36 152.41 9.26
CA ALA A 298 4.44 153.03 10.04
C ALA A 298 3.93 153.37 11.44
N LYS A 299 4.48 152.73 12.49
CA LYS A 299 5.62 153.27 13.26
C LYS A 299 5.32 154.71 13.70
N ASP A 300 5.28 155.06 14.98
CA ASP A 300 5.92 154.49 16.16
C ASP A 300 5.31 155.18 17.40
N PRO A 301 5.72 154.80 18.63
CA PRO A 301 4.91 154.95 19.84
C PRO A 301 5.27 156.18 20.70
N VAL A 302 4.62 156.26 21.85
CA VAL A 302 5.10 156.86 23.13
C VAL A 302 4.49 158.23 23.52
N THR A 303 3.92 158.21 24.74
CA THR A 303 3.74 159.28 25.76
C THR A 303 2.69 160.39 25.66
N LYS A 304 1.73 160.31 26.61
CA LYS A 304 1.38 161.28 27.69
C LYS A 304 1.76 162.76 27.56
N GLY A 305 0.83 163.63 27.98
CA GLY A 305 1.05 164.98 28.52
C GLY A 305 0.33 166.06 27.70
N ASP A 306 -0.87 166.48 28.09
CA ASP A 306 -1.14 167.62 28.98
C ASP A 306 -0.98 169.02 28.34
N SER A 307 -2.14 169.64 28.09
CA SER A 307 -2.53 171.02 28.44
C SER A 307 -1.92 172.27 27.78
N SER A 308 -2.84 173.21 27.52
CA SER A 308 -2.75 174.69 27.49
C SER A 308 -2.23 175.39 26.22
N SER A 309 -3.06 176.19 25.52
CA SER A 309 -3.27 177.65 25.76
C SER A 309 -2.21 178.48 24.98
N SER A 310 -2.47 179.47 24.12
CA SER A 310 -3.54 180.48 24.02
C SER A 310 -3.32 181.37 22.77
N ARG A 311 -4.36 182.18 22.43
CA ARG A 311 -4.34 183.50 21.75
C ARG A 311 -3.94 183.52 20.26
N SER A 312 -4.59 184.26 19.36
CA SER A 312 -5.60 185.34 19.49
C SER A 312 -6.10 185.76 18.08
N MET A 313 -7.41 186.07 17.98
CA MET A 313 -8.06 187.15 17.18
C MET A 313 -7.88 187.13 15.65
N SER A 314 -8.89 187.33 14.78
CA SER A 314 -10.19 187.99 14.92
C SER A 314 -11.20 187.53 13.84
N GLU A 315 -12.43 187.27 14.29
CA GLU A 315 -13.72 187.71 13.71
C GLU A 315 -14.11 187.40 12.25
N MET A 316 -15.02 186.43 12.10
CA MET A 316 -16.38 186.53 11.51
C MET A 316 -16.87 185.07 11.33
N GLY A 317 -17.73 184.47 12.16
CA GLY A 317 -19.06 184.89 12.61
C GLY A 317 -20.13 184.16 11.77
N ASP A 318 -20.59 182.99 12.24
CA ASP A 318 -21.74 182.17 11.76
C ASP A 318 -21.52 180.85 10.97
N THR A 319 -20.31 180.26 10.92
CA THR A 319 -20.08 178.94 10.25
C THR A 319 -19.42 177.83 11.10
N THR A 320 -18.99 178.10 12.34
CA THR A 320 -18.13 177.18 13.12
C THR A 320 -18.89 176.13 13.96
N ILE A 321 -20.12 176.41 14.40
CA ILE A 321 -20.96 175.43 15.14
C ILE A 321 -21.38 174.26 14.24
N ALA A 322 -21.44 174.46 12.92
CA ALA A 322 -21.73 173.40 11.96
C ALA A 322 -20.59 172.37 11.83
N VAL A 323 -19.34 172.79 12.01
CA VAL A 323 -18.16 171.92 11.82
C VAL A 323 -17.95 170.98 13.02
N GLU A 324 -18.17 171.47 14.25
CA GLU A 324 -18.06 170.63 15.46
C GLU A 324 -19.22 169.61 15.57
N LEU A 325 -20.43 169.99 15.13
CA LEU A 325 -21.57 169.07 15.01
C LEU A 325 -21.33 167.98 13.95
N GLU A 326 -20.65 168.31 12.86
CA GLU A 326 -20.32 167.35 11.81
C GLU A 326 -19.21 166.38 12.25
N ASN A 327 -18.22 166.85 13.03
CA ASN A 327 -17.22 165.97 13.63
C ASN A 327 -17.82 165.01 14.67
N ALA A 328 -18.72 165.47 15.53
CA ALA A 328 -19.42 164.60 16.48
C ALA A 328 -20.34 163.60 15.77
N LYS A 329 -20.99 163.99 14.66
CA LYS A 329 -21.73 163.06 13.80
C LYS A 329 -20.83 162.00 13.18
N ASN A 330 -19.65 162.39 12.72
CA ASN A 330 -18.68 161.46 12.13
C ASN A 330 -18.17 160.46 13.16
N GLU A 331 -17.87 160.91 14.39
CA GLU A 331 -17.48 160.02 15.49
C GLU A 331 -18.62 159.07 15.91
N ILE A 332 -19.86 159.57 15.99
CA ILE A 332 -21.05 158.75 16.23
C ILE A 332 -21.25 157.72 15.11
N ASN A 333 -21.02 158.10 13.84
CA ASN A 333 -21.12 157.18 12.72
C ASN A 333 -20.03 156.10 12.75
N GLU A 334 -18.82 156.44 13.21
CA GLU A 334 -17.74 155.47 13.31
C GLU A 334 -17.91 154.52 14.50
N LEU A 335 -18.41 155.02 15.63
CA LEU A 335 -18.84 154.18 16.75
C LEU A 335 -20.01 153.27 16.35
N ARG A 336 -20.95 153.75 15.54
CA ARG A 336 -22.03 152.91 14.98
C ARG A 336 -21.48 151.82 14.06
N LYS A 337 -20.46 152.12 13.24
CA LYS A 337 -19.79 151.09 12.43
C LYS A 337 -19.08 150.06 13.31
N GLN A 338 -18.35 150.49 14.33
CA GLN A 338 -17.69 149.56 15.27
C GLN A 338 -18.71 148.69 16.02
N ILE A 339 -19.81 149.27 16.49
CA ILE A 339 -20.92 148.53 17.10
C ILE A 339 -21.50 147.53 16.10
N SER A 340 -21.68 147.91 14.83
CA SER A 340 -22.18 146.99 13.79
C SER A 340 -21.18 145.86 13.50
N ILE A 341 -19.88 146.12 13.53
CA ILE A 341 -18.83 145.10 13.37
C ILE A 341 -18.88 144.12 14.55
N ILE A 342 -18.88 144.63 15.79
CA ILE A 342 -18.95 143.82 17.01
C ILE A 342 -20.24 143.00 17.05
N GLN A 343 -21.38 143.55 16.62
CA GLN A 343 -22.64 142.81 16.55
C GLN A 343 -22.59 141.68 15.51
N ASN A 344 -21.94 141.92 14.37
CA ASN A 344 -21.77 140.89 13.34
C ASN A 344 -20.76 139.81 13.77
N GLU A 345 -19.68 140.19 14.45
CA GLU A 345 -18.73 139.25 15.08
C GLU A 345 -19.42 138.44 16.18
N GLY A 346 -20.23 139.06 17.02
CA GLY A 346 -21.03 138.39 18.05
C GLY A 346 -22.01 137.38 17.47
N LYS A 347 -22.66 137.70 16.35
CA LYS A 347 -23.49 136.74 15.59
C LYS A 347 -22.67 135.59 15.02
N SER A 348 -21.55 135.88 14.37
CA SER A 348 -20.65 134.87 13.80
C SER A 348 -20.08 133.92 14.88
N LEU A 349 -19.73 134.46 16.06
CA LEU A 349 -19.29 133.66 17.21
C LEU A 349 -20.43 132.81 17.78
N THR A 350 -21.66 133.34 17.82
CA THR A 350 -22.83 132.58 18.26
C THR A 350 -23.12 131.42 17.31
N GLU A 351 -23.07 131.66 16.00
CA GLU A 351 -23.21 130.63 14.96
C GLU A 351 -22.09 129.58 15.06
N THR A 352 -20.85 130.01 15.30
CA THR A 352 -19.70 129.10 15.50
C THR A 352 -19.89 128.23 16.74
N ASN A 353 -20.35 128.80 17.87
CA ASN A 353 -20.62 128.03 19.09
C ASN A 353 -21.79 127.04 18.91
N GLN A 354 -22.83 127.42 18.17
CA GLN A 354 -23.92 126.50 17.82
C GLN A 354 -23.42 125.34 16.95
N GLN A 355 -22.54 125.62 15.98
CA GLN A 355 -21.94 124.58 15.14
C GLN A 355 -21.03 123.67 15.96
N LEU A 356 -20.18 124.21 16.83
CA LEU A 356 -19.33 123.41 17.73
C LEU A 356 -20.16 122.53 18.68
N THR A 357 -21.32 123.01 19.12
CA THR A 357 -22.24 122.20 19.94
C THR A 357 -22.80 121.03 19.13
N LYS A 358 -23.22 121.27 17.88
CA LYS A 358 -23.67 120.19 16.98
C LYS A 358 -22.56 119.19 16.69
N ASP A 359 -21.34 119.66 16.44
CA ASP A 359 -20.18 118.81 16.16
C ASP A 359 -19.83 117.97 17.40
N LYS A 360 -19.92 118.55 18.60
CA LYS A 360 -19.75 117.83 19.87
C LYS A 360 -20.79 116.72 20.03
N ASP A 361 -22.07 117.02 19.83
CA ASP A 361 -23.15 116.03 19.96
C ASP A 361 -22.98 114.90 18.94
N GLN A 362 -22.57 115.23 17.70
CA GLN A 362 -22.28 114.24 16.67
C GLN A 362 -21.09 113.34 17.04
N LEU A 363 -20.03 113.91 17.63
CA LEU A 363 -18.89 113.14 18.14
C LEU A 363 -19.29 112.23 19.30
N GLU A 364 -20.16 112.68 20.20
CA GLU A 364 -20.68 111.84 21.30
C GLU A 364 -21.47 110.64 20.76
N ILE A 365 -22.29 110.82 19.72
CA ILE A 365 -22.99 109.73 19.03
C ILE A 365 -21.98 108.75 18.41
N THR A 366 -21.00 109.26 17.66
CA THR A 366 -19.98 108.39 17.03
C THR A 366 -19.15 107.63 18.08
N ILE A 367 -18.82 108.25 19.22
CA ILE A 367 -18.13 107.57 20.32
C ILE A 367 -19.00 106.44 20.90
N LYS A 368 -20.31 106.66 21.06
CA LYS A 368 -21.24 105.64 21.55
C LYS A 368 -21.33 104.45 20.58
N GLU A 369 -21.49 104.70 19.29
CA GLU A 369 -21.50 103.66 18.25
C GLU A 369 -20.18 102.86 18.21
N CYS A 370 -19.04 103.54 18.38
CA CYS A 370 -17.73 102.88 18.48
C CYS A 370 -17.63 101.99 19.72
N ARG A 371 -18.17 102.41 20.88
CA ARG A 371 -18.20 101.59 22.11
C ARG A 371 -19.05 100.34 21.91
N GLU A 372 -20.25 100.47 21.35
CA GLU A 372 -21.14 99.33 21.07
C GLU A 372 -20.47 98.34 20.10
N LYS A 373 -19.77 98.83 19.08
CA LYS A 373 -18.98 97.96 18.18
C LYS A 373 -17.83 97.26 18.90
N ILE A 374 -17.11 97.94 19.78
CA ILE A 374 -16.04 97.33 20.59
C ILE A 374 -16.61 96.26 21.51
N GLU A 375 -17.73 96.51 22.18
CA GLU A 375 -18.40 95.54 23.05
C GLU A 375 -18.85 94.30 22.26
N GLY A 376 -19.41 94.49 21.06
CA GLY A 376 -19.74 93.38 20.15
C GLY A 376 -18.53 92.55 19.75
N LEU A 377 -17.41 93.18 19.42
CA LEU A 377 -16.15 92.48 19.10
C LEU A 377 -15.56 91.74 20.29
N VAL A 378 -15.67 92.30 21.51
CA VAL A 378 -15.23 91.63 22.74
C VAL A 378 -16.08 90.40 23.02
N ALA A 379 -17.40 90.48 22.86
CA ALA A 379 -18.30 89.34 23.01
C ALA A 379 -18.00 88.24 22.00
N TYR A 380 -17.77 88.61 20.73
CA TYR A 380 -17.40 87.67 19.67
C TYR A 380 -16.05 87.00 19.94
N ASN A 381 -15.03 87.76 20.35
CA ASN A 381 -13.73 87.20 20.72
C ASN A 381 -13.83 86.24 21.91
N LYS A 382 -14.72 86.51 22.88
CA LYS A 382 -14.97 85.60 23.99
C LYS A 382 -15.57 84.27 23.51
N GLN A 383 -16.54 84.31 22.61
CA GLN A 383 -17.12 83.10 22.01
C GLN A 383 -16.05 82.28 21.26
N LEU A 384 -15.19 82.94 20.49
CA LEU A 384 -14.09 82.27 19.79
C LEU A 384 -13.09 81.62 20.76
N ILE A 385 -12.79 82.26 21.89
CA ILE A 385 -11.93 81.67 22.93
C ILE A 385 -12.58 80.42 23.51
N ASP A 386 -13.87 80.48 23.87
CA ASP A 386 -14.61 79.33 24.41
C ASP A 386 -14.68 78.17 23.39
N GLU A 387 -14.87 78.47 22.10
CA GLU A 387 -14.83 77.47 21.02
C GLU A 387 -13.43 76.85 20.86
N LEU A 388 -12.37 77.65 20.94
CA LEU A 388 -10.99 77.16 20.87
C LEU A 388 -10.64 76.27 22.08
N GLU A 389 -11.11 76.60 23.28
CA GLU A 389 -10.94 75.76 24.47
C GLU A 389 -11.69 74.43 24.34
N ASN A 390 -12.93 74.45 23.84
CA ASN A 390 -13.70 73.23 23.56
C ASN A 390 -13.05 72.36 22.47
N LEU A 391 -12.50 72.96 21.42
CA LEU A 391 -11.76 72.23 20.38
C LEU A 391 -10.46 71.64 20.93
N SER A 392 -9.74 72.39 21.78
CA SER A 392 -8.51 71.93 22.42
C SER A 392 -8.76 70.72 23.32
N THR A 393 -9.80 70.77 24.17
CA THR A 393 -10.18 69.65 25.05
C THR A 393 -10.66 68.43 24.25
N THR A 394 -11.44 68.64 23.19
CA THR A 394 -11.86 67.56 22.28
C THR A 394 -10.67 66.91 21.58
N HIS A 395 -9.70 67.71 21.13
CA HIS A 395 -8.47 67.21 20.52
C HIS A 395 -7.63 66.38 21.50
N GLN A 396 -7.42 66.88 22.72
CA GLN A 396 -6.73 66.15 23.78
C GLN A 396 -7.41 64.82 24.10
N GLN A 397 -8.74 64.80 24.20
CA GLN A 397 -9.48 63.56 24.44
C GLN A 397 -9.33 62.57 23.28
N SER A 398 -9.35 63.06 22.04
CA SER A 398 -9.10 62.23 20.85
C SER A 398 -7.70 61.65 20.84
N GLU A 399 -6.69 62.41 21.28
CA GLU A 399 -5.30 61.95 21.38
C GLU A 399 -5.15 60.88 22.45
N ILE A 400 -5.76 61.06 23.63
CA ILE A 400 -5.81 60.03 24.69
C ILE A 400 -6.46 58.75 24.17
N ASN A 401 -7.59 58.85 23.47
CA ASN A 401 -8.29 57.69 22.91
C ASN A 401 -7.44 56.99 21.82
N SER A 402 -6.75 57.77 20.97
CA SER A 402 -5.85 57.24 19.94
C SER A 402 -4.67 56.49 20.57
N ASN A 403 -4.04 57.06 21.59
CA ASN A 403 -2.92 56.46 22.31
C ASN A 403 -3.34 55.19 23.06
N SER A 404 -4.53 55.20 23.69
CA SER A 404 -5.09 54.00 24.31
C SER A 404 -5.33 52.88 23.29
N ARG A 405 -5.86 53.23 22.12
CA ARG A 405 -6.10 52.27 21.04
C ARG A 405 -4.80 51.73 20.44
N GLU A 406 -3.77 52.57 20.32
CA GLU A 406 -2.45 52.16 19.88
C GLU A 406 -1.82 51.17 20.87
N ALA A 407 -1.93 51.42 22.17
CA ALA A 407 -1.45 50.51 23.21
C ALA A 407 -2.15 49.14 23.16
N GLU A 408 -3.48 49.10 22.97
CA GLU A 408 -4.22 47.84 22.76
C GLU A 408 -3.75 47.09 21.51
N LEU A 409 -3.55 47.79 20.39
CA LEU A 409 -3.06 47.19 19.16
C LEU A 409 -1.65 46.62 19.32
N LEU A 410 -0.76 47.33 20.01
CA LEU A 410 0.59 46.84 20.32
C LEU A 410 0.55 45.59 21.21
N SER A 411 -0.32 45.55 22.23
CA SER A 411 -0.54 44.37 23.07
C SER A 411 -1.01 43.17 22.23
N ASN A 412 -2.01 43.37 21.38
CA ASN A 412 -2.52 42.31 20.48
C ASN A 412 -1.46 41.81 19.50
N ILE A 413 -0.61 42.70 18.95
CA ILE A 413 0.50 42.31 18.10
C ILE A 413 1.51 41.44 18.87
N GLN A 414 1.79 41.76 20.13
CA GLN A 414 2.69 40.98 20.98
C GLN A 414 2.13 39.59 21.30
N GLU A 415 0.84 39.49 21.59
CA GLU A 415 0.15 38.20 21.79
C GLU A 415 0.18 37.34 20.51
N LEU A 416 -0.15 37.93 19.36
CA LEU A 416 -0.08 37.23 18.06
C LEU A 416 1.35 36.77 17.72
N THR A 417 2.36 37.57 18.06
CA THR A 417 3.77 37.21 17.87
C THR A 417 4.16 36.02 18.76
N THR A 418 3.66 35.98 20.00
CA THR A 418 3.89 34.87 20.93
C THR A 418 3.21 33.59 20.44
N LEU A 419 1.97 33.71 19.92
CA LEU A 419 1.22 32.59 19.35
C LEU A 419 1.90 32.05 18.08
N ASP A 420 2.38 32.91 17.17
CA ASP A 420 3.14 32.48 15.99
C ASP A 420 4.40 31.71 16.40
N ALA A 421 5.13 32.18 17.41
CA ALA A 421 6.30 31.47 17.94
C ALA A 421 5.95 30.08 18.49
N GLN A 422 4.82 29.93 19.19
CA GLN A 422 4.33 28.62 19.66
C GLN A 422 3.97 27.69 18.50
N VAL A 423 3.26 28.19 17.49
CA VAL A 423 2.90 27.43 16.29
C VAL A 423 4.15 26.98 15.52
N GLN A 424 5.16 27.85 15.36
CA GLN A 424 6.43 27.47 14.73
C GLN A 424 7.16 26.36 15.51
N LYS A 425 7.09 26.39 16.84
CA LYS A 425 7.65 25.34 17.70
C LYS A 425 6.92 24.00 17.51
N GLU A 426 5.60 24.00 17.44
CA GLU A 426 4.81 22.79 17.17
C GLU A 426 5.05 22.23 15.76
N ILE A 427 5.12 23.10 14.75
CA ILE A 427 5.48 22.70 13.37
C ILE A 427 6.85 22.03 13.35
N SER A 428 7.83 22.56 14.09
CA SER A 428 9.17 21.98 14.18
C SER A 428 9.15 20.60 14.83
N LYS A 429 8.37 20.42 15.90
CA LYS A 429 8.16 19.11 16.55
C LYS A 429 7.49 18.11 15.61
N LEU A 430 6.42 18.50 14.92
CA LEU A 430 5.73 17.63 13.95
C LEU A 430 6.63 17.21 12.78
N ARG A 431 7.52 18.10 12.32
CA ARG A 431 8.53 17.75 11.30
C ARG A 431 9.51 16.70 11.82
N GLN A 432 9.95 16.82 13.07
CA GLN A 432 10.83 15.83 13.70
C GLN A 432 10.12 14.48 13.83
N ASP A 433 8.87 14.46 14.31
CA ASP A 433 8.07 13.24 14.42
C ASP A 433 7.83 12.58 13.05
N PHE A 434 7.63 13.38 12.00
CA PHE A 434 7.49 12.89 10.63
C PHE A 434 8.76 12.22 10.10
N GLU A 435 9.94 12.80 10.32
CA GLU A 435 11.20 12.17 9.91
C GLU A 435 11.46 10.87 10.71
N LEU A 436 11.14 10.83 12.01
CA LEU A 436 11.22 9.59 12.80
C LEU A 436 10.28 8.50 12.26
N MET A 437 9.05 8.85 11.86
CA MET A 437 8.13 7.90 11.23
C MET A 437 8.63 7.40 9.88
N LYS A 438 9.28 8.26 9.09
CA LYS A 438 9.88 7.91 7.81
C LYS A 438 11.05 6.93 7.99
N ASP A 439 11.92 7.17 8.96
CA ASP A 439 13.01 6.25 9.30
C ASP A 439 12.48 4.89 9.77
N ASN A 440 11.43 4.88 10.62
CA ASN A 440 10.76 3.65 11.02
C ASN A 440 10.13 2.90 9.84
N ASN A 441 9.57 3.62 8.86
CA ASN A 441 9.00 3.02 7.66
C ASN A 441 10.09 2.37 6.78
N ILE A 442 11.23 3.03 6.63
CA ILE A 442 12.41 2.46 5.94
C ILE A 442 12.88 1.19 6.67
N LEU A 443 12.99 1.22 8.00
CA LEU A 443 13.38 0.05 8.79
C LEU A 443 12.42 -1.13 8.63
N LEU A 444 11.11 -0.87 8.67
CA LEU A 444 10.08 -1.89 8.46
C LEU A 444 10.12 -2.45 7.03
N THR A 445 10.39 -1.61 6.03
CA THR A 445 10.55 -2.04 4.63
C THR A 445 11.74 -2.99 4.49
N ASN A 446 12.90 -2.62 5.03
CA ASN A 446 14.09 -3.47 5.03
C ASN A 446 13.84 -4.81 5.76
N LYS A 447 13.10 -4.78 6.88
CA LYS A 447 12.73 -5.99 7.62
C LYS A 447 11.80 -6.89 6.82
N ASN A 448 10.85 -6.31 6.08
CA ASN A 448 9.95 -7.07 5.19
C ASN A 448 10.73 -7.71 4.04
N GLU A 449 11.64 -6.98 3.40
CA GLU A 449 12.49 -7.53 2.33
C GLU A 449 13.35 -8.70 2.83
N TYR A 450 13.92 -8.59 4.04
CA TYR A 450 14.65 -9.69 4.67
C TYR A 450 13.76 -10.93 4.93
N LEU A 451 12.55 -10.72 5.44
CA LEU A 451 11.59 -11.80 5.66
C LEU A 451 11.15 -12.45 4.35
N GLU A 452 10.94 -11.68 3.28
CA GLU A 452 10.62 -12.21 1.95
C GLU A 452 11.75 -13.06 1.37
N ARG A 453 13.02 -12.65 1.54
CA ARG A 453 14.19 -13.48 1.18
C ARG A 453 14.19 -14.79 1.97
N THR A 454 14.01 -14.71 3.29
CA THR A 454 13.97 -15.90 4.17
C THR A 454 12.85 -16.87 3.78
N ILE A 455 11.67 -16.34 3.43
CA ILE A 455 10.53 -17.15 2.93
C ILE A 455 10.87 -17.80 1.59
N THR A 456 11.56 -17.09 0.70
CA THR A 456 11.97 -17.62 -0.61
C THR A 456 12.98 -18.75 -0.45
N GLU A 457 14.02 -18.56 0.36
CA GLU A 457 15.00 -19.59 0.70
C GLU A 457 14.34 -20.83 1.32
N SER A 458 13.37 -20.63 2.23
CA SER A 458 12.61 -21.74 2.83
C SER A 458 11.76 -22.49 1.80
N ARG A 459 11.18 -21.79 0.82
CA ARG A 459 10.43 -22.41 -0.29
C ARG A 459 11.34 -23.24 -1.20
N GLU A 460 12.51 -22.73 -1.53
CA GLU A 460 13.52 -23.46 -2.30
C GLU A 460 13.95 -24.74 -1.58
N GLN A 461 14.17 -24.69 -0.26
CA GLN A 461 14.48 -25.88 0.54
C GLN A 461 13.32 -26.90 0.53
N ILE A 462 12.08 -26.44 0.64
CA ILE A 462 10.90 -27.32 0.55
C ILE A 462 10.82 -27.99 -0.83
N GLU A 463 11.10 -27.25 -1.91
CA GLU A 463 11.09 -27.78 -3.27
C GLU A 463 12.20 -28.82 -3.47
N GLN A 464 13.41 -28.56 -2.99
CA GLN A 464 14.51 -29.53 -2.99
C GLN A 464 14.15 -30.81 -2.22
N LEU A 465 13.54 -30.69 -1.04
CA LEU A 465 13.08 -31.84 -0.25
C LEU A 465 11.94 -32.60 -0.95
N ALA A 466 11.04 -31.90 -1.64
CA ALA A 466 9.99 -32.52 -2.43
C ALA A 466 10.57 -33.34 -3.61
N SER A 467 11.53 -32.78 -4.34
CA SER A 467 12.26 -33.49 -5.40
C SER A 467 13.01 -34.71 -4.86
N ARG A 468 13.69 -34.59 -3.71
CA ARG A 468 14.38 -35.73 -3.09
C ARG A 468 13.40 -36.83 -2.65
N ASN A 469 12.25 -36.48 -2.10
CA ASN A 469 11.20 -37.44 -1.77
C ASN A 469 10.62 -38.14 -3.00
N GLN A 470 10.50 -37.43 -4.13
CA GLN A 470 10.10 -38.06 -5.39
C GLN A 470 11.13 -39.08 -5.87
N GLN A 471 12.42 -38.73 -5.86
CA GLN A 471 13.51 -39.66 -6.19
C GLN A 471 13.50 -40.91 -5.30
N LEU A 472 13.37 -40.73 -3.98
CA LEU A 472 13.30 -41.86 -3.04
C LEU A 472 12.09 -42.77 -3.30
N ARG A 473 10.96 -42.23 -3.74
CA ARG A 473 9.80 -43.04 -4.15
C ARG A 473 10.09 -43.83 -5.42
N GLU A 474 10.75 -43.23 -6.40
CA GLU A 474 11.18 -43.91 -7.62
C GLU A 474 12.20 -45.03 -7.31
N GLU A 475 13.19 -44.76 -6.46
CA GLU A 475 14.15 -45.76 -5.94
C GLU A 475 13.42 -46.91 -5.22
N SER A 476 12.47 -46.60 -4.32
CA SER A 476 11.67 -47.60 -3.61
C SER A 476 10.81 -48.45 -4.56
N ASN A 477 10.21 -47.84 -5.59
CA ASN A 477 9.45 -48.55 -6.60
C ASN A 477 10.35 -49.48 -7.41
N ASN A 478 11.54 -49.04 -7.80
CA ASN A 478 12.52 -49.86 -8.49
C ASN A 478 12.95 -51.07 -7.65
N VAL A 479 13.24 -50.88 -6.36
CA VAL A 479 13.56 -51.99 -5.44
C VAL A 479 12.38 -52.96 -5.32
N THR A 480 11.16 -52.44 -5.22
CA THR A 480 9.95 -53.27 -5.16
C THR A 480 9.76 -54.11 -6.43
N THR A 481 9.99 -53.52 -7.60
CA THR A 481 9.98 -54.23 -8.89
C THR A 481 11.05 -55.31 -8.95
N GLN A 482 12.30 -54.97 -8.60
CA GLN A 482 13.40 -55.95 -8.55
C GLN A 482 13.12 -57.09 -7.57
N TYR A 483 12.53 -56.80 -6.41
CA TYR A 483 12.11 -57.82 -5.46
C TYR A 483 11.02 -58.71 -6.06
N GLY A 484 10.01 -58.14 -6.71
CA GLY A 484 8.96 -58.89 -7.41
C GLY A 484 9.52 -59.81 -8.51
N GLU A 485 10.48 -59.32 -9.30
CA GLU A 485 11.19 -60.12 -10.31
C GLU A 485 11.97 -61.28 -9.69
N ARG A 486 12.71 -61.03 -8.60
CA ARG A 486 13.44 -62.08 -7.87
C ARG A 486 12.51 -63.14 -7.28
N VAL A 487 11.38 -62.73 -6.72
CA VAL A 487 10.36 -63.66 -6.22
C VAL A 487 9.76 -64.48 -7.36
N SER A 488 9.44 -63.85 -8.49
CA SER A 488 8.95 -64.56 -9.69
C SER A 488 9.96 -65.59 -10.21
N TYR A 489 11.24 -65.22 -10.27
CA TYR A 489 12.33 -66.11 -10.65
C TYR A 489 12.49 -67.27 -9.65
N SER A 490 12.46 -66.98 -8.35
CA SER A 490 12.51 -68.00 -7.29
C SER A 490 11.36 -68.98 -7.40
N ASN A 491 10.12 -68.50 -7.57
CA ASN A 491 8.94 -69.33 -7.75
C ASN A 491 9.02 -70.17 -9.04
N GLY A 492 9.57 -69.61 -10.12
CA GLY A 492 9.83 -70.35 -11.35
C GLY A 492 10.84 -71.48 -11.14
N ARG A 493 11.93 -71.21 -10.43
CA ARG A 493 12.95 -72.21 -10.08
C ARG A 493 12.41 -73.29 -9.14
N GLU A 494 11.62 -72.91 -8.14
CA GLU A 494 10.95 -73.84 -7.23
C GLU A 494 10.02 -74.79 -7.98
N LYS A 495 9.18 -74.28 -8.89
CA LYS A 495 8.34 -75.12 -9.76
C LYS A 495 9.16 -76.11 -10.58
N GLN A 496 10.28 -75.68 -11.16
CA GLN A 496 11.17 -76.57 -11.91
C GLN A 496 11.80 -77.64 -11.01
N LEU A 497 12.23 -77.28 -9.80
CA LEU A 497 12.77 -78.23 -8.84
C LEU A 497 11.72 -79.24 -8.38
N ASN A 498 10.48 -78.81 -8.13
CA ASN A 498 9.39 -79.70 -7.75
C ASN A 498 9.02 -80.68 -8.87
N LEU A 499 9.01 -80.23 -10.13
CA LEU A 499 8.86 -81.13 -11.28
C LEU A 499 10.00 -82.15 -11.35
N ARG A 500 11.24 -81.70 -11.17
CA ARG A 500 12.43 -82.58 -11.16
C ARG A 500 12.36 -83.61 -10.02
N ILE A 501 11.89 -83.22 -8.84
CA ILE A 501 11.70 -84.12 -7.70
C ILE A 501 10.66 -85.18 -8.05
N SER A 502 9.52 -84.77 -8.62
CA SER A 502 8.47 -85.70 -9.08
C SER A 502 9.00 -86.71 -10.10
N ASP A 503 9.78 -86.26 -11.09
CA ASP A 503 10.41 -87.14 -12.09
C ASP A 503 11.36 -88.15 -11.43
N LEU A 504 12.17 -87.69 -10.46
CA LEU A 504 13.09 -88.54 -9.71
C LEU A 504 12.38 -89.55 -8.82
N GLU A 505 11.28 -89.17 -8.18
CA GLU A 505 10.43 -90.09 -7.39
C GLU A 505 9.82 -91.18 -8.28
N GLN A 506 9.35 -90.81 -9.47
CA GLN A 506 8.83 -91.78 -10.45
C GLN A 506 9.93 -92.74 -10.92
N LEU A 507 11.12 -92.23 -11.23
CA LEU A 507 12.26 -93.06 -11.62
C LEU A 507 12.67 -94.02 -10.48
N ASN A 508 12.68 -93.53 -9.23
CA ASN A 508 13.02 -94.35 -8.07
C ASN A 508 12.00 -95.49 -7.88
N LYS A 509 10.70 -95.21 -8.08
CA LYS A 509 9.66 -96.23 -8.08
C LYS A 509 9.90 -97.30 -9.16
N GLN A 510 10.22 -96.87 -10.38
CA GLN A 510 10.53 -97.79 -11.49
C GLN A 510 11.75 -98.67 -11.18
N LEU A 511 12.81 -98.10 -10.60
CA LEU A 511 13.99 -98.86 -10.18
C LEU A 511 13.64 -99.87 -9.07
N GLN A 512 12.83 -99.47 -8.10
CA GLN A 512 12.39 -100.37 -7.03
C GLN A 512 11.57 -101.55 -7.57
N ASP A 513 10.67 -101.29 -8.53
CA ASP A 513 9.89 -102.33 -9.20
C ASP A 513 10.81 -103.30 -9.98
N GLN A 514 11.84 -102.80 -10.65
CA GLN A 514 12.85 -103.64 -11.32
C GLN A 514 13.66 -104.49 -10.34
N ILE A 515 14.04 -103.94 -9.18
CA ILE A 515 14.73 -104.69 -8.12
C ILE A 515 13.84 -105.83 -7.64
N ASN A 516 12.56 -105.56 -7.37
CA ASN A 516 11.61 -106.57 -6.93
C ASN A 516 11.45 -107.69 -7.96
N LEU A 517 11.32 -107.36 -9.25
CA LEU A 517 11.24 -108.34 -10.34
C LEU A 517 12.53 -109.19 -10.45
N THR A 518 13.68 -108.57 -10.25
CA THR A 518 14.98 -109.25 -10.27
C THR A 518 15.10 -110.24 -9.11
N ASN A 519 14.67 -109.86 -7.92
CA ASN A 519 14.65 -110.74 -6.75
C ASN A 519 13.71 -111.93 -6.96
N GLN A 520 12.49 -111.70 -7.47
CA GLN A 520 11.57 -112.79 -7.81
C GLN A 520 12.17 -113.77 -8.83
N THR A 521 12.86 -113.24 -9.84
CA THR A 521 13.56 -114.09 -10.82
C THR A 521 14.66 -114.91 -10.14
N ARG A 522 15.46 -114.29 -9.28
CA ARG A 522 16.54 -114.96 -8.55
C ARG A 522 15.99 -116.12 -7.71
N ASP A 523 14.91 -115.88 -6.98
CA ASP A 523 14.30 -116.89 -6.11
C ASP A 523 13.78 -118.08 -6.92
N SER A 524 13.14 -117.82 -8.07
CA SER A 524 12.69 -118.88 -8.99
C SER A 524 13.85 -119.70 -9.55
N ILE A 525 14.96 -119.05 -9.93
CA ILE A 525 16.16 -119.77 -10.41
C ILE A 525 16.76 -120.61 -9.29
N GLN A 526 16.82 -120.08 -8.06
CA GLN A 526 17.39 -120.79 -6.92
C GLN A 526 16.54 -122.00 -6.52
N GLN A 527 15.21 -121.89 -6.66
CA GLN A 527 14.28 -123.00 -6.47
C GLN A 527 14.50 -124.10 -7.51
N ASN A 528 14.62 -123.74 -8.80
CA ASN A 528 14.91 -124.69 -9.87
C ASN A 528 16.26 -125.38 -9.66
N TYR A 529 17.30 -124.63 -9.28
CA TYR A 529 18.62 -125.18 -8.99
C TYR A 529 18.57 -126.20 -7.84
N SER A 530 17.84 -125.90 -6.77
CA SER A 530 17.64 -126.81 -5.63
C SER A 530 16.82 -128.06 -5.99
N GLN A 531 15.99 -127.99 -7.03
CA GLN A 531 15.28 -129.15 -7.56
C GLN A 531 16.24 -130.03 -8.37
N PHE A 532 17.03 -129.45 -9.27
CA PHE A 532 18.03 -130.20 -10.04
C PHE A 532 19.07 -130.88 -9.15
N GLU A 533 19.52 -130.24 -8.06
CA GLU A 533 20.44 -130.88 -7.12
C GLU A 533 19.84 -132.12 -6.45
N ARG A 534 18.53 -132.10 -6.16
CA ARG A 534 17.81 -133.29 -5.63
C ARG A 534 17.71 -134.40 -6.67
N GLU A 535 17.34 -134.06 -7.89
CA GLU A 535 17.25 -135.04 -8.99
C GLU A 535 18.62 -135.69 -9.28
N ILE A 536 19.70 -134.92 -9.29
CA ILE A 536 21.07 -135.44 -9.43
C ILE A 536 21.43 -136.37 -8.27
N HIS A 537 21.05 -136.02 -7.04
CA HIS A 537 21.31 -136.85 -5.87
C HIS A 537 20.55 -138.18 -5.93
N ASP A 538 19.29 -138.15 -6.34
CA ASP A 538 18.47 -139.36 -6.52
C ASP A 538 19.05 -140.27 -7.61
N CYS A 539 19.47 -139.71 -8.75
CA CYS A 539 20.15 -140.48 -9.79
C CYS A 539 21.45 -141.12 -9.28
N ARG A 540 22.27 -140.41 -8.49
CA ARG A 540 23.49 -140.97 -7.89
C ARG A 540 23.16 -142.14 -6.95
N ASN A 541 22.18 -141.96 -6.07
CA ASN A 541 21.74 -143.03 -5.16
C ASN A 541 21.22 -144.26 -5.92
N GLN A 542 20.57 -144.06 -7.07
CA GLN A 542 20.10 -145.14 -7.92
C GLN A 542 21.26 -145.89 -8.60
N ILE A 543 22.27 -145.16 -9.09
CA ILE A 543 23.52 -145.74 -9.63
C ILE A 543 24.26 -146.55 -8.57
N ASP A 544 24.36 -146.06 -7.33
CA ASP A 544 25.05 -146.76 -6.24
C ASP A 544 24.33 -148.07 -5.86
N ARG A 545 22.98 -148.06 -5.86
CA ARG A 545 22.18 -149.28 -5.65
C ARG A 545 22.39 -150.30 -6.77
N LEU A 546 22.39 -149.86 -8.02
CA LEU A 546 22.62 -150.73 -9.16
C LEU A 546 24.05 -151.28 -9.19
N SER A 547 25.05 -150.47 -8.84
CA SER A 547 26.43 -150.93 -8.66
C SER A 547 26.53 -151.99 -7.57
N SER A 548 25.83 -151.81 -6.44
CA SER A 548 25.78 -152.81 -5.37
C SER A 548 25.09 -154.10 -5.80
N GLN A 549 24.00 -154.01 -6.59
CA GLN A 549 23.34 -155.18 -7.18
C GLN A 549 24.25 -155.92 -8.16
N ASN A 550 24.99 -155.20 -9.00
CA ASN A 550 25.99 -155.79 -9.89
C ASN A 550 27.11 -156.48 -9.11
N GLN A 551 27.58 -155.88 -8.02
CA GLN A 551 28.60 -156.47 -7.15
C GLN A 551 28.11 -157.80 -6.54
N ASN A 552 26.88 -157.84 -6.03
CA ASN A 552 26.27 -159.05 -5.48
C ASN A 552 26.11 -160.15 -6.55
N LEU A 553 25.70 -159.79 -7.77
CA LEU A 553 25.59 -160.74 -8.89
C LEU A 553 26.96 -161.28 -9.32
N VAL A 554 28.01 -160.45 -9.30
CA VAL A 554 29.38 -160.89 -9.56
C VAL A 554 29.85 -161.88 -8.48
N GLU A 555 29.53 -161.63 -7.21
CA GLU A 555 29.82 -162.56 -6.10
C GLU A 555 29.03 -163.87 -6.22
N GLU A 556 27.76 -163.80 -6.65
CA GLU A 556 26.92 -164.97 -6.90
C GLU A 556 27.44 -165.82 -8.08
N CYS A 557 27.88 -165.17 -9.16
CA CYS A 557 28.59 -165.80 -10.27
C CYS A 557 29.89 -166.48 -9.79
N ASN A 558 30.70 -165.82 -8.96
CA ASN A 558 31.93 -166.40 -8.41
C ASN A 558 31.64 -167.61 -7.49
N SER A 559 30.55 -167.58 -6.72
CA SER A 559 30.07 -168.71 -5.91
C SER A 559 29.63 -169.90 -6.78
N LEU A 560 28.92 -169.64 -7.88
CA LEU A 560 28.53 -170.65 -8.86
C LEU A 560 29.72 -171.24 -9.62
N THR A 561 30.70 -170.41 -10.00
CA THR A 561 31.98 -170.87 -10.58
C THR A 561 32.75 -171.76 -9.61
N ASN A 562 32.79 -171.41 -8.32
CA ASN A 562 33.44 -172.24 -7.29
C ASN A 562 32.71 -173.59 -7.08
N LYS A 563 31.38 -173.62 -7.18
CA LYS A 563 30.61 -174.88 -7.19
C LYS A 563 30.91 -175.73 -8.42
N TYR A 564 31.12 -175.11 -9.59
CA TYR A 564 31.50 -175.79 -10.81
C TYR A 564 32.90 -176.43 -10.73
N THR A 565 33.89 -175.72 -10.15
CA THR A 565 35.24 -176.27 -9.95
C THR A 565 35.31 -177.39 -8.91
N THR A 566 34.39 -177.44 -7.95
CA THR A 566 34.37 -178.49 -6.92
C THR A 566 33.65 -179.77 -7.40
N SER A 567 32.86 -179.69 -8.48
CA SER A 567 32.03 -180.80 -8.98
C SER A 567 32.69 -181.65 -10.09
N LEU A 568 33.95 -181.39 -10.46
CA LEU A 568 34.66 -182.07 -11.55
C LEU A 568 35.27 -183.45 -11.18
N GLY A 569 34.75 -184.11 -10.14
CA GLY A 569 35.33 -185.34 -9.59
C GLY A 569 34.44 -186.58 -9.47
N SER A 570 33.16 -186.58 -9.90
CA SER A 570 32.31 -187.78 -9.73
C SER A 570 31.20 -187.93 -10.78
N ASP A 571 31.08 -189.14 -11.34
CA ASP A 571 30.31 -189.56 -12.53
C ASP A 571 28.77 -189.52 -12.40
N SER A 572 28.19 -188.34 -12.24
CA SER A 572 26.75 -188.10 -12.46
C SER A 572 26.48 -186.74 -13.13
N SER A 573 27.18 -186.48 -14.26
CA SER A 573 27.34 -185.12 -14.83
C SER A 573 26.59 -184.85 -16.13
N ARG A 574 25.34 -185.33 -16.27
CA ARG A 574 24.49 -184.94 -17.42
C ARG A 574 23.29 -184.03 -17.09
N ASN A 575 22.73 -184.12 -15.88
CA ASN A 575 21.60 -183.25 -15.49
C ASN A 575 22.01 -181.95 -14.77
N ALA A 576 23.11 -181.94 -14.01
CA ALA A 576 23.65 -180.71 -13.41
C ALA A 576 24.17 -179.74 -14.48
N THR A 577 24.78 -180.27 -15.54
CA THR A 577 25.35 -179.49 -16.65
C THR A 577 24.27 -178.72 -17.41
N ASN A 578 23.11 -179.33 -17.67
CA ASN A 578 22.01 -178.63 -18.37
C ASN A 578 21.36 -177.54 -17.51
N SER A 579 21.23 -177.75 -16.20
CA SER A 579 20.67 -176.73 -15.29
C SER A 579 21.63 -175.56 -15.09
N ILE A 580 22.95 -175.82 -15.07
CA ILE A 580 23.99 -174.78 -15.00
C ILE A 580 24.09 -174.00 -16.31
N VAL A 581 23.97 -174.66 -17.47
CA VAL A 581 23.93 -173.99 -18.78
C VAL A 581 22.68 -173.10 -18.89
N GLN A 582 21.52 -173.54 -18.38
CA GLN A 582 20.30 -172.73 -18.38
C GLN A 582 20.42 -171.52 -17.43
N MET A 583 20.90 -171.71 -16.19
CA MET A 583 21.15 -170.60 -15.26
C MET A 583 22.21 -169.63 -15.77
N SER A 584 23.25 -170.12 -16.46
CA SER A 584 24.26 -169.29 -17.13
C SER A 584 23.66 -168.46 -18.27
N GLY A 585 22.69 -169.02 -19.02
CA GLY A 585 21.96 -168.30 -20.05
C GLY A 585 21.09 -167.19 -19.48
N ASP A 586 20.32 -167.49 -18.43
CA ASP A 586 19.45 -166.52 -17.76
C ASP A 586 20.25 -165.41 -17.07
N LEU A 587 21.40 -165.74 -16.46
CA LEU A 587 22.33 -164.74 -15.90
C LEU A 587 22.95 -163.88 -16.98
N SER A 588 23.31 -164.45 -18.14
CA SER A 588 23.86 -163.67 -19.26
C SER A 588 22.82 -162.69 -19.84
N ILE A 589 21.55 -163.09 -19.89
CA ILE A 589 20.44 -162.20 -20.26
C ILE A 589 20.29 -161.09 -19.21
N LYS A 590 20.29 -161.44 -17.92
CA LYS A 590 20.17 -160.47 -16.81
C LYS A 590 21.31 -159.45 -16.79
N VAL A 591 22.55 -159.90 -17.02
CA VAL A 591 23.72 -159.02 -17.12
C VAL A 591 23.61 -158.08 -18.33
N SER A 592 23.11 -158.58 -19.46
CA SER A 592 22.89 -157.75 -20.64
C SER A 592 21.79 -156.70 -20.42
N GLU A 593 20.69 -157.07 -19.75
CA GLU A 593 19.62 -156.13 -19.36
C GLU A 593 20.15 -155.05 -18.41
N LEU A 594 20.97 -155.42 -17.42
CA LEU A 594 21.56 -154.47 -16.46
C LEU A 594 22.61 -153.56 -17.12
N GLN A 595 23.39 -154.08 -18.08
CA GLN A 595 24.29 -153.24 -18.90
C GLN A 595 23.50 -152.24 -19.73
N GLN A 596 22.40 -152.67 -20.37
CA GLN A 596 21.55 -151.78 -21.15
C GLN A 596 20.89 -150.71 -20.27
N GLN A 597 20.47 -151.05 -19.05
CA GLN A 597 19.94 -150.09 -18.08
C GLN A 597 21.01 -149.09 -17.61
N ASN A 598 22.24 -149.54 -17.38
CA ASN A 598 23.35 -148.65 -17.04
C ASN A 598 23.67 -147.68 -18.16
N GLU A 599 23.71 -148.15 -19.41
CA GLU A 599 23.90 -147.26 -20.56
C GLU A 599 22.77 -146.23 -20.70
N GLU A 600 21.52 -146.61 -20.40
CA GLU A 600 20.40 -145.67 -20.42
C GLU A 600 20.49 -144.64 -19.29
N LEU A 601 20.92 -145.04 -18.09
CA LEU A 601 21.15 -144.12 -16.98
C LEU A 601 22.33 -143.18 -17.24
N ASP A 602 23.39 -143.65 -17.88
CA ASP A 602 24.51 -142.81 -18.29
C ASP A 602 24.08 -141.76 -19.33
N ARG A 603 23.20 -142.15 -20.27
CA ARG A 603 22.59 -141.18 -21.20
C ARG A 603 21.73 -140.16 -20.46
N LYS A 604 20.84 -140.57 -19.56
CA LYS A 604 20.02 -139.66 -18.74
C LYS A 604 20.88 -138.72 -17.89
N LEU A 605 21.97 -139.23 -17.32
CA LEU A 605 22.91 -138.42 -16.55
C LEU A 605 23.66 -137.41 -17.44
N ALA A 606 24.01 -137.78 -18.67
CA ALA A 606 24.61 -136.88 -19.64
C ALA A 606 23.63 -135.76 -20.04
N ASP A 607 22.37 -136.09 -20.28
CA ASP A 607 21.32 -135.11 -20.61
C ASP A 607 21.07 -134.13 -19.46
N VAL A 608 20.96 -134.62 -18.21
CA VAL A 608 20.80 -133.76 -17.03
C VAL A 608 22.03 -132.86 -16.82
N LYS A 609 23.24 -133.38 -17.05
CA LYS A 609 24.46 -132.57 -16.99
C LYS A 609 24.45 -131.47 -18.05
N ARG A 610 24.02 -131.79 -19.27
CA ARG A 610 23.89 -130.81 -20.36
C ARG A 610 22.86 -129.74 -20.03
N GLU A 611 21.68 -130.11 -19.57
CA GLU A 611 20.61 -129.17 -19.18
C GLU A 611 21.05 -128.24 -18.04
N ARG A 612 21.75 -128.79 -17.03
CA ARG A 612 22.35 -127.98 -15.96
C ARG A 612 23.37 -127.00 -16.51
N ASP A 613 24.23 -127.41 -17.43
CA ASP A 613 25.28 -126.56 -17.98
C ASP A 613 24.69 -125.47 -18.90
N GLU A 614 23.62 -125.77 -19.65
CA GLU A 614 22.82 -124.79 -20.40
C GLU A 614 22.12 -123.79 -19.47
N ALA A 615 21.50 -124.26 -18.38
CA ALA A 615 20.87 -123.41 -17.37
C ALA A 615 21.91 -122.49 -16.70
N LYS A 616 23.09 -123.03 -16.38
CA LYS A 616 24.22 -122.27 -15.83
C LYS A 616 24.73 -121.22 -16.83
N GLY A 617 24.84 -121.57 -18.11
CA GLY A 617 25.18 -120.63 -19.18
C GLY A 617 24.17 -119.48 -19.27
N THR A 618 22.88 -119.80 -19.25
CA THR A 618 21.80 -118.81 -19.31
C THR A 618 21.82 -117.87 -18.09
N TYR A 619 22.08 -118.41 -16.90
CA TYR A 619 22.24 -117.63 -15.67
C TYR A 619 23.43 -116.67 -15.73
N LEU A 620 24.59 -117.15 -16.21
CA LEU A 620 25.79 -116.32 -16.36
C LEU A 620 25.58 -115.17 -17.36
N VAL A 621 24.97 -115.45 -18.51
CA VAL A 621 24.64 -114.43 -19.52
C VAL A 621 23.70 -113.36 -18.94
N ARG A 622 22.66 -113.77 -18.21
CA ARG A 622 21.72 -112.84 -17.58
C ARG A 622 22.40 -112.01 -16.48
N THR A 623 23.28 -112.62 -15.69
CA THR A 623 24.04 -111.92 -14.64
C THR A 623 24.99 -110.89 -15.23
N ALA A 624 25.70 -111.23 -16.31
CA ALA A 624 26.56 -110.28 -17.04
C ALA A 624 25.75 -109.09 -17.60
N LYS A 625 24.56 -109.34 -18.14
CA LYS A 625 23.66 -108.28 -18.64
C LYS A 625 23.21 -107.33 -17.51
N MET A 626 22.85 -107.87 -16.35
CA MET A 626 22.49 -107.05 -15.19
C MET A 626 23.67 -106.23 -14.66
N GLN A 627 24.86 -106.81 -14.59
CA GLN A 627 26.07 -106.09 -14.17
C GLN A 627 26.41 -104.95 -15.14
N ALA A 628 26.21 -105.15 -16.45
CA ALA A 628 26.38 -104.09 -17.45
C ALA A 628 25.37 -102.94 -17.25
N GLN A 629 24.09 -103.24 -16.99
CA GLN A 629 23.08 -102.22 -16.70
C GLN A 629 23.39 -101.42 -15.42
N ILE A 630 23.82 -102.10 -14.35
CA ILE A 630 24.24 -101.43 -13.11
C ILE A 630 25.41 -100.48 -13.37
N LYS A 631 26.36 -100.86 -14.23
CA LYS A 631 27.51 -100.03 -14.57
C LYS A 631 27.09 -98.75 -15.31
N GLU A 632 26.14 -98.84 -16.24
CA GLU A 632 25.63 -97.67 -16.96
C GLU A 632 24.82 -96.74 -16.04
N LEU A 633 23.94 -97.29 -15.18
CA LEU A 633 23.21 -96.50 -14.20
C LEU A 633 24.13 -95.76 -13.21
N LYS A 634 25.23 -96.39 -12.78
CA LYS A 634 26.25 -95.72 -11.93
C LYS A 634 26.95 -94.57 -12.67
N LYS A 635 27.18 -94.72 -13.97
CA LYS A 635 27.77 -93.67 -14.82
C LYS A 635 26.82 -92.49 -14.98
N GLU A 636 25.53 -92.72 -15.26
CA GLU A 636 24.51 -91.67 -15.32
C GLU A 636 24.36 -90.95 -13.98
N ALA A 637 24.29 -91.68 -12.86
CA ALA A 637 24.21 -91.08 -11.53
C ALA A 637 25.43 -90.19 -11.22
N SER A 638 26.61 -90.57 -11.70
CA SER A 638 27.84 -89.77 -11.54
C SER A 638 27.79 -88.48 -12.38
N GLN A 639 27.26 -88.55 -13.61
CA GLN A 639 27.05 -87.37 -14.46
C GLN A 639 26.04 -86.39 -13.85
N TYR A 640 24.95 -86.89 -13.27
CA TYR A 640 23.98 -86.04 -12.56
C TYR A 640 24.58 -85.37 -11.33
N ARG A 641 25.39 -86.09 -10.53
CA ARG A 641 26.11 -85.50 -9.39
C ARG A 641 27.09 -84.41 -9.83
N PHE A 642 27.81 -84.63 -10.93
CA PHE A 642 28.72 -83.63 -11.48
C PHE A 642 27.95 -82.36 -11.91
N ALA A 643 26.85 -82.51 -12.67
CA ALA A 643 26.04 -81.37 -13.12
C ALA A 643 25.40 -80.57 -11.96
N LEU A 644 25.06 -81.22 -10.85
CA LEU A 644 24.58 -80.56 -9.63
C LEU A 644 25.68 -79.73 -8.97
N ALA A 645 26.89 -80.29 -8.84
CA ALA A 645 28.04 -79.58 -8.26
C ALA A 645 28.43 -78.35 -9.09
N SER A 646 28.38 -78.44 -10.43
CA SER A 646 28.67 -77.29 -11.30
C SER A 646 27.66 -76.15 -11.18
N ARG A 647 26.44 -76.42 -10.70
CA ARG A 647 25.39 -75.40 -10.53
C ARG A 647 25.42 -74.70 -9.17
N THR A 648 25.99 -75.32 -8.15
CA THR A 648 26.14 -74.70 -6.82
C THR A 648 27.24 -73.65 -6.78
N ASP A 649 28.30 -73.79 -7.59
CA ASP A 649 29.37 -72.78 -7.69
C ASP A 649 28.90 -71.49 -8.40
N LEU A 650 27.90 -71.58 -9.28
CA LEU A 650 27.29 -70.42 -9.95
C LEU A 650 26.31 -69.62 -9.08
N SER A 651 25.91 -70.11 -7.88
CA SER A 651 25.10 -69.33 -6.94
C SER A 651 25.90 -68.68 -5.80
N ALA A 652 27.21 -68.87 -5.77
CA ALA A 652 28.13 -68.25 -4.81
C ALA A 652 28.89 -67.03 -5.37
N VAL A 653 28.64 -66.69 -6.64
CA VAL A 653 29.00 -65.42 -7.30
C VAL A 653 27.72 -64.61 -7.49
#